data_AF-A0A7S1QC01-F1
#
_entry.id   AF-A0A7S1QC01-F1
#
_cell.length_a   1.000
_cell.length_b   1.000
_cell.length_c   1.000
_cell.angle_alpha   90.00
_cell.angle_beta   90.00
_cell.angle_gamma   90.00
#
_symmetry.space_group_name_H-M   'P 1'
#
loop_
_entity.id
_entity.type
_entity.pdbx_description
1 polymer ?
#
loop_
_entity_poly.entity_id
_entity_poly.type
_entity_poly.pdbx_seq_one_letter_code
_entity_poly.pdbx_strand_id
1 'polypeptide(L)'
;LTRHFDFREFLSGESVPACIKSVKEMLQKDCHEEVERQRHISTYLCCIFAQLAASLGLQSLDGSIYMNEERWQGTELGLDAIRHLEKESEREIYDRFYQSRASLLGFSFSPAKPETRALARLACICNITTFKGAAPLEKAFQSLYPEERSALTSYLCADGITQKPGFLLSKCQQFMANAMQNEEVGLHAALRILLKVHKAVAREFNNCSRPVLKIQLEKLACFAANFSGSVTFQDLPFELEHASDHEALVIPKLWIPINKDNKAVLDKLSSDGKDLAADVLKGQLSEKQFKGRLGRIFPELSYFDANAEVQRSQTYGALLSILWLVSNQHEHFIRSQPEDEQLSRQSWAWIQEWMTEGVKMQSEDTLDAMLTFMAIHALGKIQEFREELAPGFAPQMHDVALAQILEKQPEVVPSFLRLAPHYQRLIVDSLSVDFEFSQFLQAENVPANLMVVKDKLEPHGEDGFAFFCFRIFVQMCGKQGAKSLSGSLFMTDPQFQRFRPGLDALQQLRTLEAGSAYNTFLLLQGSKALSRFASPEHHAVARLLCLGSASDHTHGDALCRAFDDLEPAERARLTRWLTADGINQRPGYVLCDAPAYLQNAEANPAVGLSAAMSMLVRVQQMCNEGWGVSKVYLHLDEMSAWSKDAANEVEFNAADMSVTHQDVGDARIFRVQVIRPEAGPRSARTTSGSQVFCQVLGLVVLLLIFFGSLAGTLGFAFFPDTARPALRDATKPYLRLSGVPSDLAVKAFGAASAVAFLLLLLLCRAADCLGC
;
A
#
# COMPACT_ATOMS: atom_id res chain seq x y z
N LEU A 1 35.17 13.74 12.08
CA LEU A 1 34.51 14.25 10.87
C LEU A 1 33.26 15.01 11.32
N THR A 2 33.16 16.30 11.01
CA THR A 2 32.03 17.14 11.46
C THR A 2 30.71 16.59 10.93
N ARG A 3 29.72 16.36 11.80
CA ARG A 3 28.40 15.85 11.39
C ARG A 3 27.61 16.81 10.48
N HIS A 4 28.05 18.06 10.35
CA HIS A 4 27.30 19.15 9.71
C HIS A 4 27.70 19.47 8.26
N PHE A 5 28.79 18.88 7.75
CA PHE A 5 29.24 19.10 6.37
C PHE A 5 29.27 17.78 5.61
N ASP A 6 28.41 17.67 4.60
CA ASP A 6 28.43 16.58 3.62
C ASP A 6 29.10 17.06 2.33
N PHE A 7 30.23 16.44 1.99
CA PHE A 7 30.97 16.79 0.78
C PHE A 7 30.21 16.46 -0.50
N ARG A 8 29.28 15.48 -0.49
CA ARG A 8 28.42 15.20 -1.64
C ARG A 8 27.46 16.36 -1.91
N GLU A 9 26.85 16.89 -0.85
CA GLU A 9 25.96 18.05 -0.94
C GLU A 9 26.73 19.31 -1.39
N PHE A 10 28.01 19.41 -1.06
CA PHE A 10 28.89 20.45 -1.59
C PHE A 10 29.12 20.29 -3.10
N LEU A 11 29.49 19.09 -3.55
CA LEU A 11 29.70 18.81 -4.98
C LEU A 11 28.42 18.98 -5.81
N SER A 12 27.26 18.60 -5.28
CA SER A 12 25.95 18.78 -5.94
C SER A 12 25.45 20.23 -5.86
N GLY A 13 26.11 21.12 -5.11
CA GLY A 13 25.64 22.49 -4.90
C GLY A 13 24.36 22.58 -4.06
N GLU A 14 23.98 21.50 -3.36
CA GLU A 14 22.83 21.46 -2.46
C GLU A 14 23.12 22.15 -1.12
N SER A 15 24.37 22.14 -0.65
CA SER A 15 24.79 22.86 0.55
C SER A 15 25.19 24.33 0.29
N VAL A 16 25.43 25.08 1.37
CA VAL A 16 25.76 26.52 1.34
C VAL A 16 27.09 26.80 2.06
N PRO A 17 27.73 27.97 1.82
CA PRO A 17 28.97 28.37 2.50
C PRO A 17 28.99 28.16 4.01
N ALA A 18 27.90 28.48 4.71
CA ALA A 18 27.79 28.28 6.16
C ALA A 18 28.03 26.82 6.61
N CYS A 19 27.76 25.82 5.76
CA CYS A 19 28.02 24.40 6.08
C CYS A 19 29.52 24.09 6.19
N ILE A 20 30.38 24.81 5.45
CA ILE A 20 31.84 24.62 5.52
C ILE A 20 32.42 25.23 6.80
N LYS A 21 31.74 26.22 7.39
CA LYS A 21 32.23 26.94 8.57
C LYS A 21 32.59 26.00 9.73
N SER A 22 31.81 24.94 9.95
CA SER A 22 32.12 23.96 11.00
C SER A 22 33.45 23.22 10.76
N VAL A 23 33.81 22.98 9.49
CA VAL A 23 35.09 22.37 9.12
C VAL A 23 36.22 23.36 9.41
N LYS A 24 36.04 24.64 9.06
CA LYS A 24 37.02 25.70 9.33
C LYS A 24 37.24 25.91 10.82
N GLU A 25 36.16 25.98 11.61
CA GLU A 25 36.22 26.11 13.08
C GLU A 25 36.91 24.91 13.73
N MET A 26 36.64 23.69 13.27
CA MET A 26 37.33 22.47 13.72
C MET A 26 38.85 22.58 13.47
N LEU A 27 39.25 22.99 12.27
CA LEU A 27 40.66 23.13 11.90
C LEU A 27 41.38 24.24 12.68
N GLN A 28 40.66 25.29 13.07
CA GLN A 28 41.21 26.40 13.86
C GLN A 28 41.36 26.09 15.35
N LYS A 29 40.48 25.23 15.90
CA LYS A 29 40.46 24.92 17.33
C LYS A 29 41.62 24.02 17.77
N ASP A 30 42.04 23.10 16.90
CA ASP A 30 42.94 22.00 17.29
C ASP A 30 44.40 22.21 16.83
N CYS A 31 44.74 23.31 16.14
CA CYS A 31 46.07 23.51 15.56
C CYS A 31 46.55 24.97 15.60
N HIS A 32 47.65 25.20 16.31
CA HIS A 32 48.26 26.52 16.41
C HIS A 32 49.23 26.79 15.23
N GLU A 33 49.92 25.77 14.72
CA GLU A 33 50.88 25.90 13.63
C GLU A 33 50.27 25.68 12.23
N GLU A 34 50.71 26.47 11.24
CA GLU A 34 50.24 26.39 9.84
C GLU A 34 50.55 25.02 9.21
N VAL A 35 51.72 24.46 9.50
CA VAL A 35 52.14 23.15 8.98
C VAL A 35 51.23 22.03 9.49
N GLU A 36 50.77 22.12 10.74
CA GLU A 36 49.84 21.15 11.30
C GLU A 36 48.46 21.27 10.67
N ARG A 37 47.94 22.49 10.47
CA ARG A 37 46.63 22.70 9.81
C ARG A 37 46.59 22.13 8.40
N GLN A 38 47.63 22.36 7.60
CA GLN A 38 47.72 21.82 6.24
C GLN A 38 47.72 20.28 6.23
N ARG A 39 48.37 19.64 7.22
CA ARG A 39 48.33 18.18 7.41
C ARG A 39 46.94 17.70 7.79
N HIS A 40 46.24 18.41 8.66
CA HIS A 40 44.86 18.08 9.05
C HIS A 40 43.90 18.20 7.87
N ILE A 41 43.99 19.26 7.06
CA ILE A 41 43.21 19.39 5.82
C ILE A 41 43.50 18.24 4.86
N SER A 42 44.78 17.95 4.61
CA SER A 42 45.16 16.86 3.70
C SER A 42 44.62 15.50 4.18
N THR A 43 44.67 15.26 5.49
CA THR A 43 44.12 14.04 6.10
C THR A 43 42.60 14.00 5.98
N TYR A 44 41.92 15.11 6.25
CA TYR A 44 40.48 15.26 6.12
C TYR A 44 40.00 14.99 4.68
N LEU A 45 40.69 15.57 3.70
CA LEU A 45 40.42 15.37 2.27
C LEU A 45 40.66 13.92 1.84
N CYS A 46 41.72 13.28 2.36
CA CYS A 46 41.97 11.86 2.14
C CYS A 46 40.83 10.99 2.67
N CYS A 47 40.32 11.28 3.87
CA CYS A 47 39.17 10.57 4.45
C CYS A 47 37.90 10.76 3.62
N ILE A 48 37.61 11.99 3.17
CA ILE A 48 36.47 12.27 2.27
C ILE A 48 36.59 11.45 0.99
N PHE A 49 37.75 11.49 0.34
CA PHE A 49 37.97 10.75 -0.90
C PHE A 49 37.77 9.25 -0.69
N ALA A 50 38.36 8.67 0.36
CA ALA A 50 38.19 7.26 0.71
C ALA A 50 36.72 6.89 0.97
N GLN A 51 35.98 7.74 1.68
CA GLN A 51 34.55 7.55 1.96
C GLN A 51 33.72 7.56 0.67
N LEU A 52 33.96 8.53 -0.23
CA LEU A 52 33.28 8.59 -1.52
C LEU A 52 33.60 7.35 -2.38
N ALA A 53 34.88 6.98 -2.46
CA ALA A 53 35.32 5.83 -3.21
C ALA A 53 34.66 4.52 -2.70
N ALA A 54 34.49 4.39 -1.39
CA ALA A 54 33.87 3.22 -0.76
C ALA A 54 32.33 3.25 -0.71
N SER A 55 31.71 4.33 -1.15
CA SER A 55 30.28 4.59 -0.88
C SER A 55 29.28 3.63 -1.54
N LEU A 56 29.72 2.91 -2.57
CA LEU A 56 28.95 1.85 -3.22
C LEU A 56 29.53 0.45 -2.91
N GLY A 57 30.22 0.32 -1.78
CA GLY A 57 30.85 -0.93 -1.33
C GLY A 57 29.88 -2.10 -1.15
N LEU A 58 28.60 -1.82 -0.91
CA LEU A 58 27.55 -2.84 -0.84
C LEU A 58 27.26 -3.49 -2.20
N GLN A 59 27.50 -2.78 -3.30
CA GLN A 59 27.31 -3.31 -4.66
C GLN A 59 28.56 -4.03 -5.17
N SER A 60 29.76 -3.56 -4.78
CA SER A 60 31.03 -4.20 -5.14
C SER A 60 32.13 -3.84 -4.13
N LEU A 61 32.93 -4.84 -3.74
CA LEU A 61 34.20 -4.64 -3.03
C LEU A 61 35.41 -4.61 -3.97
N ASP A 62 35.22 -4.96 -5.25
CA ASP A 62 36.27 -5.00 -6.27
C ASP A 62 36.49 -3.61 -6.87
N GLY A 63 37.26 -2.78 -6.15
CA GLY A 63 37.56 -1.40 -6.56
C GLY A 63 36.42 -0.42 -6.30
N SER A 64 36.66 0.86 -6.63
CA SER A 64 35.63 1.88 -6.49
C SER A 64 34.77 1.97 -7.75
N ILE A 65 33.54 1.47 -7.68
CA ILE A 65 32.55 1.68 -8.74
C ILE A 65 31.92 3.07 -8.70
N TYR A 66 32.02 3.77 -7.56
CA TYR A 66 31.57 5.15 -7.44
C TYR A 66 32.52 6.13 -8.13
N MET A 67 33.83 5.96 -7.92
CA MET A 67 34.85 6.90 -8.37
C MET A 67 35.32 6.56 -9.79
N ASN A 68 34.48 6.86 -10.78
CA ASN A 68 34.89 6.85 -12.19
C ASN A 68 35.49 8.20 -12.61
N GLU A 69 35.99 8.30 -13.84
CA GLU A 69 36.63 9.52 -14.36
C GLU A 69 35.71 10.76 -14.28
N GLU A 70 34.43 10.61 -14.60
CA GLU A 70 33.45 11.70 -14.53
C GLU A 70 33.26 12.20 -13.08
N ARG A 71 33.13 11.28 -12.12
CA ARG A 71 32.99 11.61 -10.70
C ARG A 71 34.29 12.14 -10.11
N TRP A 72 35.43 11.66 -10.57
CA TRP A 72 36.75 12.15 -10.18
C TRP A 72 36.90 13.62 -10.57
N GLN A 73 36.59 14.02 -11.80
CA GLN A 73 36.71 15.42 -12.24
C GLN A 73 35.93 16.38 -11.34
N GLY A 74 34.68 16.03 -10.98
CA GLY A 74 33.91 16.83 -10.02
C GLY A 74 34.52 16.84 -8.61
N THR A 75 34.97 15.68 -8.14
CA THR A 75 35.58 15.50 -6.82
C THR A 75 36.89 16.27 -6.71
N GLU A 76 37.76 16.20 -7.72
CA GLU A 76 39.05 16.89 -7.78
C GLU A 76 38.86 18.40 -7.63
N LEU A 77 37.93 19.00 -8.38
CA LEU A 77 37.61 20.42 -8.25
C LEU A 77 37.13 20.80 -6.85
N GLY A 78 36.31 19.94 -6.24
CA GLY A 78 35.83 20.17 -4.87
C GLY A 78 36.95 20.05 -3.84
N LEU A 79 37.82 19.05 -3.98
CA LEU A 79 38.98 18.85 -3.09
C LEU A 79 39.96 20.02 -3.24
N ASP A 80 40.22 20.46 -4.48
CA ASP A 80 41.05 21.63 -4.78
C ASP A 80 40.49 22.88 -4.09
N ALA A 81 39.19 23.15 -4.22
CA ALA A 81 38.55 24.26 -3.52
C ALA A 81 38.76 24.19 -2.00
N ILE A 82 38.49 23.06 -1.35
CA ILE A 82 38.64 22.93 0.11
C ILE A 82 40.09 23.07 0.58
N ARG A 83 41.11 22.78 -0.26
CA ARG A 83 42.53 23.02 0.11
C ARG A 83 42.82 24.48 0.42
N HIS A 84 42.00 25.41 -0.07
CA HIS A 84 42.16 26.85 0.17
C HIS A 84 41.46 27.35 1.43
N LEU A 85 40.81 26.47 2.22
CA LEU A 85 39.96 26.85 3.35
C LEU A 85 40.66 27.70 4.43
N GLU A 86 41.98 27.62 4.55
CA GLU A 86 42.76 28.45 5.47
C GLU A 86 42.93 29.89 5.00
N LYS A 87 43.04 30.09 3.68
CA LYS A 87 43.40 31.37 3.07
C LYS A 87 42.20 32.17 2.61
N GLU A 88 41.11 31.48 2.32
CA GLU A 88 39.89 32.04 1.74
C GLU A 88 38.72 31.92 2.72
N SER A 89 37.76 32.84 2.58
CA SER A 89 36.46 32.75 3.24
C SER A 89 35.64 31.59 2.68
N GLU A 90 34.70 31.08 3.44
CA GLU A 90 33.81 29.98 3.05
C GLU A 90 33.08 30.28 1.73
N ARG A 91 32.75 31.57 1.49
CA ARG A 91 32.15 32.03 0.24
C ARG A 91 33.11 31.99 -0.94
N GLU A 92 34.36 32.40 -0.74
CA GLU A 92 35.41 32.33 -1.77
C GLU A 92 35.72 30.89 -2.17
N ILE A 93 35.65 29.93 -1.22
CA ILE A 93 35.78 28.49 -1.52
C ILE A 93 34.70 28.01 -2.49
N TYR A 94 33.44 28.39 -2.26
CA TYR A 94 32.34 28.07 -3.17
C TYR A 94 32.49 28.78 -4.52
N ASP A 95 32.88 30.06 -4.51
CA ASP A 95 33.07 30.82 -5.74
C ASP A 95 34.20 30.23 -6.60
N ARG A 96 35.29 29.75 -5.97
CA ARG A 96 36.37 29.01 -6.64
C ARG A 96 35.85 27.71 -7.27
N PHE A 97 35.10 26.91 -6.51
CA PHE A 97 34.50 25.68 -7.03
C PHE A 97 33.56 25.96 -8.21
N TYR A 98 32.66 26.94 -8.07
CA TYR A 98 31.73 27.34 -9.11
C TYR A 98 32.40 27.96 -10.32
N GLN A 99 33.49 28.70 -10.16
CA GLN A 99 34.28 29.22 -11.26
C GLN A 99 34.88 28.09 -12.11
N SER A 100 35.49 27.10 -11.47
CA SER A 100 36.04 25.93 -12.16
C SER A 100 34.95 25.13 -12.88
N ARG A 101 33.80 24.91 -12.22
CA ARG A 101 32.64 24.23 -12.82
C ARG A 101 32.08 25.01 -14.00
N ALA A 102 31.91 26.33 -13.86
CA ALA A 102 31.44 27.20 -14.93
C ALA A 102 32.38 27.17 -16.14
N SER A 103 33.70 27.18 -15.92
CA SER A 103 34.69 27.09 -16.99
C SER A 103 34.57 25.80 -17.79
N LEU A 104 34.35 24.65 -17.13
CA LEU A 104 34.14 23.37 -17.82
C LEU A 104 32.85 23.34 -18.65
N LEU A 105 31.84 24.08 -18.21
CA LEU A 105 30.54 24.18 -18.89
C LEU A 105 30.50 25.32 -19.93
N GLY A 106 31.57 26.11 -20.05
CA GLY A 106 31.66 27.26 -20.96
C GLY A 106 30.81 28.47 -20.54
N PHE A 107 30.46 28.57 -19.25
CA PHE A 107 29.77 29.73 -18.70
C PHE A 107 30.75 30.85 -18.33
N SER A 108 30.29 32.11 -18.47
CA SER A 108 30.99 33.24 -17.85
C SER A 108 30.67 33.29 -16.35
N PHE A 109 31.69 33.19 -15.50
CA PHE A 109 31.53 33.31 -14.05
C PHE A 109 32.17 34.60 -13.52
N SER A 110 31.45 35.34 -12.68
CA SER A 110 31.98 36.49 -11.96
C SER A 110 31.43 36.51 -10.54
N PRO A 111 32.28 36.47 -9.50
CA PRO A 111 31.84 36.58 -8.09
C PRO A 111 31.00 37.83 -7.80
N ALA A 112 31.22 38.91 -8.56
CA ALA A 112 30.50 40.18 -8.47
C ALA A 112 29.11 40.16 -9.11
N LYS A 113 28.79 39.15 -9.95
CA LYS A 113 27.49 39.01 -10.62
C LYS A 113 26.71 37.82 -10.01
N PRO A 114 25.75 38.06 -9.10
CA PRO A 114 25.01 37.00 -8.42
C PRO A 114 24.35 35.99 -9.37
N GLU A 115 23.82 36.44 -10.51
CA GLU A 115 23.19 35.55 -11.49
C GLU A 115 24.15 34.47 -12.02
N THR A 116 25.43 34.82 -12.26
CA THR A 116 26.42 33.84 -12.73
C THR A 116 26.77 32.80 -11.66
N ARG A 117 26.74 33.20 -10.38
CA ARG A 117 26.88 32.28 -9.24
C ARG A 117 25.67 31.35 -9.12
N ALA A 118 24.46 31.90 -9.20
CA ALA A 118 23.23 31.12 -9.15
C ALA A 118 23.16 30.10 -10.29
N LEU A 119 23.54 30.48 -11.51
CA LEU A 119 23.58 29.58 -12.66
C LEU A 119 24.61 28.44 -12.48
N ALA A 120 25.81 28.76 -11.97
CA ALA A 120 26.82 27.75 -11.68
C ALA A 120 26.35 26.76 -10.59
N ARG A 121 25.70 27.26 -9.53
CA ARG A 121 25.09 26.42 -8.49
C ARG A 121 23.99 25.51 -9.07
N LEU A 122 23.08 26.06 -9.88
CA LEU A 122 22.04 25.29 -10.56
C LEU A 122 22.64 24.21 -11.47
N ALA A 123 23.75 24.48 -12.14
CA ALA A 123 24.40 23.48 -12.99
C ALA A 123 24.94 22.30 -12.18
N CYS A 124 25.46 22.55 -10.96
CA CYS A 124 25.81 21.48 -10.02
C CYS A 124 24.57 20.71 -9.55
N ILE A 125 23.49 21.41 -9.17
CA ILE A 125 22.23 20.78 -8.72
C ILE A 125 21.65 19.89 -9.81
N CYS A 126 21.60 20.36 -11.06
CA CYS A 126 21.12 19.58 -12.20
C CYS A 126 22.09 18.48 -12.66
N ASN A 127 23.22 18.27 -11.97
CA ASN A 127 24.27 17.31 -12.33
C ASN A 127 24.78 17.48 -13.78
N ILE A 128 24.86 18.72 -14.28
CA ILE A 128 25.31 18.99 -15.65
C ILE A 128 26.84 18.94 -15.69
N THR A 129 27.40 18.01 -16.45
CA THR A 129 28.86 17.81 -16.59
C THR A 129 29.40 18.22 -17.95
N THR A 130 28.53 18.55 -18.92
CA THR A 130 28.93 18.83 -20.30
C THR A 130 28.43 20.18 -20.80
N PHE A 131 29.21 20.81 -21.69
CA PHE A 131 28.84 22.04 -22.38
C PHE A 131 27.47 21.96 -23.08
N LYS A 132 27.13 20.81 -23.69
CA LYS A 132 25.83 20.62 -24.36
C LYS A 132 24.66 20.64 -23.38
N GLY A 133 24.84 20.09 -22.18
CA GLY A 133 23.80 20.09 -21.14
C GLY A 133 23.59 21.47 -20.49
N ALA A 134 24.55 22.38 -20.64
CA ALA A 134 24.55 23.71 -20.04
C ALA A 134 23.51 24.65 -20.69
N ALA A 135 23.38 24.61 -22.02
CA ALA A 135 22.52 25.52 -22.78
C ALA A 135 21.01 25.41 -22.44
N PRO A 136 20.41 24.22 -22.29
CA PRO A 136 19.03 24.09 -21.83
C PRO A 136 18.77 24.73 -20.46
N LEU A 137 19.71 24.59 -19.52
CA LEU A 137 19.58 25.19 -18.19
C LEU A 137 19.65 26.72 -18.26
N GLU A 138 20.63 27.26 -18.97
CA GLU A 138 20.77 28.71 -19.14
C GLU A 138 19.52 29.30 -19.79
N LYS A 139 19.00 28.66 -20.85
CA LYS A 139 17.76 29.08 -21.52
C LYS A 139 16.56 29.05 -20.56
N ALA A 140 16.40 27.99 -19.77
CA ALA A 140 15.30 27.86 -18.83
C ALA A 140 15.36 28.89 -17.69
N PHE A 141 16.57 29.23 -17.24
CA PHE A 141 16.80 30.25 -16.23
C PHE A 141 16.58 31.68 -16.77
N GLN A 142 17.03 31.95 -18.00
CA GLN A 142 16.81 33.22 -18.68
C GLN A 142 15.34 33.45 -19.04
N SER A 143 14.56 32.39 -19.27
CA SER A 143 13.14 32.48 -19.58
C SER A 143 12.25 32.74 -18.36
N LEU A 144 12.80 32.72 -17.13
CA LEU A 144 12.10 33.20 -15.94
C LEU A 144 11.83 34.71 -16.06
N TYR A 145 10.70 35.17 -15.51
CA TYR A 145 10.44 36.61 -15.42
C TYR A 145 11.56 37.30 -14.63
N PRO A 146 11.93 38.56 -14.96
CA PRO A 146 13.05 39.25 -14.30
C PRO A 146 12.97 39.25 -12.77
N GLU A 147 11.77 39.43 -12.21
CA GLU A 147 11.54 39.40 -10.77
C GLU A 147 11.72 38.00 -10.18
N GLU A 148 11.23 36.96 -10.87
CA GLU A 148 11.40 35.56 -10.45
C GLU A 148 12.87 35.15 -10.50
N ARG A 149 13.58 35.53 -11.57
CA ARG A 149 15.01 35.25 -11.75
C ARG A 149 15.85 35.94 -10.67
N SER A 150 15.56 37.21 -10.38
CA SER A 150 16.24 37.97 -9.33
C SER A 150 16.00 37.35 -7.94
N ALA A 151 14.75 36.99 -7.63
CA ALA A 151 14.41 36.36 -6.36
C ALA A 151 15.08 34.99 -6.20
N LEU A 152 15.03 34.13 -7.22
CA LEU A 152 15.68 32.81 -7.19
C LEU A 152 17.20 32.96 -7.06
N THR A 153 17.80 33.93 -7.75
CA THR A 153 19.22 34.26 -7.61
C THR A 153 19.57 34.64 -6.19
N SER A 154 18.74 35.46 -5.52
CA SER A 154 18.94 35.84 -4.13
C SER A 154 18.95 34.63 -3.20
N TYR A 155 18.00 33.71 -3.34
CA TYR A 155 17.93 32.50 -2.51
C TYR A 155 19.10 31.54 -2.77
N LEU A 156 19.48 31.34 -4.04
CA LEU A 156 20.59 30.46 -4.42
C LEU A 156 21.96 31.04 -4.02
N CYS A 157 22.09 32.36 -3.92
CA CYS A 157 23.33 33.02 -3.49
C CYS A 157 23.43 33.22 -1.98
N ALA A 158 22.36 33.00 -1.21
CA ALA A 158 22.35 33.19 0.23
C ALA A 158 23.35 32.23 0.90
N ASP A 159 24.36 32.81 1.55
CA ASP A 159 25.50 32.07 2.07
C ASP A 159 25.27 31.44 3.46
N GLY A 160 24.22 31.84 4.17
CA GLY A 160 23.93 31.45 5.56
C GLY A 160 24.86 32.07 6.59
N ILE A 161 25.79 32.93 6.16
CA ILE A 161 26.78 33.60 7.01
C ILE A 161 26.42 35.08 7.13
N THR A 162 26.47 35.80 6.02
CA THR A 162 26.11 37.22 5.91
C THR A 162 24.65 37.38 5.47
N GLN A 163 24.17 36.47 4.61
CA GLN A 163 22.81 36.42 4.11
C GLN A 163 22.09 35.24 4.75
N LYS A 164 21.23 35.52 5.75
CA LYS A 164 20.51 34.50 6.52
C LYS A 164 19.00 34.56 6.27
N PRO A 165 18.31 33.41 6.25
CA PRO A 165 18.89 32.06 6.28
C PRO A 165 19.48 31.67 4.92
N GLY A 166 20.52 30.83 4.93
CA GLY A 166 20.94 30.06 3.77
C GLY A 166 20.07 28.80 3.63
N PHE A 167 19.91 28.28 2.41
CA PHE A 167 19.05 27.12 2.14
C PHE A 167 19.86 25.92 1.66
N LEU A 168 19.84 24.85 2.46
CA LEU A 168 20.36 23.53 2.10
C LEU A 168 19.24 22.74 1.43
N LEU A 169 19.44 22.34 0.18
CA LEU A 169 18.41 21.74 -0.68
C LEU A 169 18.59 20.23 -0.79
N SER A 170 18.12 19.47 0.20
CA SER A 170 18.31 18.02 0.23
C SER A 170 17.46 17.33 -0.83
N LYS A 171 18.07 16.42 -1.62
CA LYS A 171 17.46 15.69 -2.74
C LYS A 171 17.01 16.58 -3.92
N CYS A 172 17.50 17.81 -3.99
CA CYS A 172 17.21 18.72 -5.10
C CYS A 172 17.77 18.19 -6.42
N GLN A 173 18.95 17.55 -6.39
CA GLN A 173 19.54 16.95 -7.57
C GLN A 173 18.64 15.85 -8.17
N GLN A 174 18.04 15.01 -7.32
CA GLN A 174 17.09 14.00 -7.77
C GLN A 174 15.83 14.65 -8.35
N PHE A 175 15.30 15.70 -7.72
CA PHE A 175 14.15 16.45 -8.21
C PHE A 175 14.42 17.05 -9.61
N MET A 176 15.55 17.73 -9.79
CA MET A 176 15.91 18.34 -11.08
C MET A 176 16.17 17.28 -12.15
N ALA A 177 16.81 16.17 -11.81
CA ALA A 177 17.02 15.05 -12.75
C ALA A 177 15.67 14.47 -13.22
N ASN A 178 14.74 14.22 -12.30
CA ASN A 178 13.40 13.71 -12.62
C ASN A 178 12.63 14.72 -13.48
N ALA A 179 12.70 16.01 -13.16
CA ALA A 179 12.07 17.08 -13.94
C ALA A 179 12.66 17.21 -15.37
N MET A 180 13.95 16.97 -15.55
CA MET A 180 14.58 16.97 -16.87
C MET A 180 14.16 15.78 -17.74
N GLN A 181 13.90 14.63 -17.10
CA GLN A 181 13.46 13.41 -17.78
C GLN A 181 11.97 13.43 -18.10
N ASN A 182 11.17 14.18 -17.34
CA ASN A 182 9.74 14.33 -17.55
C ASN A 182 9.42 15.55 -18.43
N GLU A 183 8.99 15.30 -19.67
CA GLU A 183 8.65 16.33 -20.66
C GLU A 183 7.49 17.25 -20.22
N GLU A 184 6.56 16.76 -19.38
CA GLU A 184 5.45 17.57 -18.85
C GLU A 184 5.89 18.53 -17.73
N VAL A 185 7.05 18.27 -17.13
CA VAL A 185 7.64 19.12 -16.09
C VAL A 185 8.66 20.08 -16.71
N GLY A 186 9.77 19.53 -17.22
CA GLY A 186 10.88 20.30 -17.76
C GLY A 186 11.57 21.23 -16.75
N LEU A 187 12.71 21.80 -17.18
CA LEU A 187 13.53 22.67 -16.33
C LEU A 187 12.83 23.97 -15.94
N HIS A 188 12.08 24.58 -16.85
CA HIS A 188 11.44 25.88 -16.58
C HIS A 188 10.41 25.78 -15.45
N ALA A 189 9.51 24.80 -15.49
CA ALA A 189 8.52 24.62 -14.44
C ALA A 189 9.18 24.21 -13.10
N ALA A 190 10.23 23.37 -13.17
CA ALA A 190 11.00 22.98 -12.00
C ALA A 190 11.68 24.15 -11.29
N LEU A 191 12.25 25.11 -12.04
CA LEU A 191 12.84 26.32 -11.45
C LEU A 191 11.78 27.21 -10.79
N ARG A 192 10.58 27.31 -11.39
CA ARG A 192 9.47 28.09 -10.81
C ARG A 192 8.93 27.47 -9.53
N ILE A 193 8.76 26.15 -9.47
CA ILE A 193 8.33 25.49 -8.22
C ILE A 193 9.41 25.60 -7.15
N LEU A 194 10.70 25.48 -7.50
CA LEU A 194 11.80 25.66 -6.55
C LEU A 194 11.80 27.08 -5.94
N LEU A 195 11.54 28.10 -6.76
CA LEU A 195 11.34 29.47 -6.27
C LEU A 195 10.14 29.58 -5.32
N LYS A 196 9.00 28.96 -5.66
CA LYS A 196 7.81 28.95 -4.78
C LYS A 196 8.13 28.29 -3.44
N VAL A 197 8.85 27.16 -3.45
CA VAL A 197 9.32 26.47 -2.24
C VAL A 197 10.20 27.37 -1.38
N HIS A 198 11.21 28.02 -1.97
CA HIS A 198 12.06 28.98 -1.23
C HIS A 198 11.24 30.10 -0.59
N LYS A 199 10.30 30.71 -1.33
CA LYS A 199 9.43 31.77 -0.81
C LYS A 199 8.52 31.26 0.32
N ALA A 200 8.03 30.02 0.24
CA ALA A 200 7.19 29.43 1.28
C ALA A 200 8.00 29.20 2.56
N VAL A 201 9.15 28.52 2.46
CA VAL A 201 10.03 28.24 3.61
C VAL A 201 10.55 29.53 4.24
N ALA A 202 10.96 30.52 3.43
CA ALA A 202 11.44 31.80 3.95
C ALA A 202 10.37 32.58 4.73
N ARG A 203 9.09 32.46 4.34
CA ARG A 203 7.97 33.08 5.06
C ARG A 203 7.65 32.34 6.35
N GLU A 204 7.60 31.01 6.30
CA GLU A 204 7.21 30.17 7.42
C GLU A 204 8.27 30.12 8.53
N PHE A 205 9.54 30.15 8.15
CA PHE A 205 10.67 30.15 9.08
C PHE A 205 11.28 31.55 9.26
N ASN A 206 10.52 32.62 9.03
CA ASN A 206 11.00 34.00 9.14
C ASN A 206 11.57 34.35 10.53
N ASN A 207 11.10 33.66 11.58
CA ASN A 207 11.52 33.83 12.97
C ASN A 207 12.64 32.86 13.38
N CYS A 208 13.09 31.97 12.49
CA CYS A 208 14.13 31.02 12.81
C CYS A 208 15.49 31.75 12.88
N SER A 209 16.16 31.67 14.03
CA SER A 209 17.48 32.29 14.24
C SER A 209 18.63 31.48 13.64
N ARG A 210 18.34 30.31 13.06
CA ARG A 210 19.37 29.42 12.51
C ARG A 210 19.96 30.02 11.23
N PRO A 211 21.29 29.90 11.04
CA PRO A 211 21.95 30.42 9.85
C PRO A 211 21.56 29.66 8.57
N VAL A 212 21.16 28.40 8.69
CA VAL A 212 20.83 27.51 7.57
C VAL A 212 19.51 26.81 7.87
N LEU A 213 18.63 26.79 6.87
CA LEU A 213 17.41 25.99 6.84
C LEU A 213 17.59 24.86 5.84
N LYS A 214 17.15 23.65 6.21
CA LYS A 214 17.14 22.48 5.34
C LYS A 214 15.77 22.31 4.71
N ILE A 215 15.74 22.19 3.39
CA ILE A 215 14.54 21.91 2.61
C ILE A 215 14.68 20.49 2.07
N GLN A 216 13.81 19.58 2.47
CA GLN A 216 13.75 18.23 1.93
C GLN A 216 12.79 18.18 0.73
N LEU A 217 13.33 17.80 -0.43
CA LEU A 217 12.60 17.74 -1.69
C LEU A 217 12.29 16.30 -2.14
N GLU A 218 12.45 15.30 -1.27
CA GLU A 218 12.30 13.88 -1.64
C GLU A 218 10.92 13.54 -2.21
N LYS A 219 9.85 13.94 -1.50
CA LYS A 219 8.46 13.72 -1.96
C LYS A 219 8.19 14.48 -3.27
N LEU A 220 8.68 15.72 -3.40
CA LEU A 220 8.56 16.49 -4.65
C LEU A 220 9.34 15.86 -5.81
N ALA A 221 10.51 15.26 -5.54
CA ALA A 221 11.31 14.56 -6.54
C ALA A 221 10.57 13.32 -7.07
N CYS A 222 10.03 12.50 -6.18
CA CYS A 222 9.22 11.33 -6.54
C CYS A 222 7.97 11.74 -7.35
N PHE A 223 7.33 12.83 -6.96
CA PHE A 223 6.18 13.36 -7.67
C PHE A 223 6.55 13.85 -9.09
N ALA A 224 7.64 14.60 -9.23
CA ALA A 224 8.10 15.09 -10.53
C ALA A 224 8.40 13.96 -11.54
N ALA A 225 8.90 12.81 -11.06
CA ALA A 225 9.18 11.65 -11.91
C ALA A 225 7.91 11.06 -12.56
N ASN A 226 6.81 11.08 -11.82
CA ASN A 226 5.55 10.44 -12.21
C ASN A 226 4.46 11.44 -12.58
N PHE A 227 4.79 12.74 -12.60
CA PHE A 227 3.81 13.77 -12.88
C PHE A 227 3.25 13.60 -14.29
N SER A 228 1.94 13.41 -14.36
CA SER A 228 1.14 13.51 -15.57
C SER A 228 -0.12 14.27 -15.23
N GLY A 229 -0.25 15.52 -15.68
CA GLY A 229 -1.17 16.46 -15.06
C GLY A 229 -1.90 17.38 -16.01
N SER A 230 -3.15 17.69 -15.66
CA SER A 230 -3.98 18.71 -16.31
C SER A 230 -3.62 20.15 -15.94
N VAL A 231 -2.90 20.33 -14.83
CA VAL A 231 -2.36 21.63 -14.40
C VAL A 231 -0.89 21.75 -14.77
N THR A 232 -0.43 22.98 -15.00
CA THR A 232 0.98 23.26 -15.19
C THR A 232 1.76 22.94 -13.91
N PHE A 233 2.82 22.15 -14.01
CA PHE A 233 3.61 21.71 -12.84
C PHE A 233 4.10 22.87 -11.96
N GLN A 234 4.39 24.03 -12.56
CA GLN A 234 4.79 25.23 -11.82
C GLN A 234 3.71 25.77 -10.89
N ASP A 235 2.45 25.41 -11.09
CA ASP A 235 1.28 25.86 -10.31
C ASP A 235 0.80 24.82 -9.30
N LEU A 236 1.58 23.73 -9.15
CA LEU A 236 1.37 22.70 -8.14
C LEU A 236 1.28 23.32 -6.73
N PRO A 237 0.17 23.10 -6.00
CA PRO A 237 0.11 23.40 -4.58
C PRO A 237 0.96 22.38 -3.80
N PHE A 238 1.58 22.83 -2.71
CA PHE A 238 2.31 21.98 -1.80
C PHE A 238 2.15 22.50 -0.37
N GLU A 239 2.37 21.62 0.58
CA GLU A 239 2.45 21.93 2.01
C GLU A 239 3.88 21.79 2.50
N LEU A 240 4.16 22.45 3.62
CA LEU A 240 5.42 22.35 4.33
C LEU A 240 5.15 21.68 5.68
N GLU A 241 5.75 20.51 5.89
CA GLU A 241 5.72 19.81 7.17
C GLU A 241 7.01 20.13 7.94
N HIS A 242 6.88 20.47 9.22
CA HIS A 242 8.01 20.79 10.09
C HIS A 242 8.64 19.49 10.59
N ALA A 243 9.76 19.08 9.99
CA ALA A 243 10.54 17.95 10.51
C ALA A 243 11.36 18.36 11.76
N SER A 244 11.76 19.64 11.84
CA SER A 244 12.38 20.26 13.02
C SER A 244 12.27 21.79 12.96
N ASP A 245 12.83 22.51 13.93
CA ASP A 245 12.88 23.99 14.00
C ASP A 245 13.63 24.65 12.83
N HIS A 246 14.35 23.88 12.01
CA HIS A 246 15.15 24.36 10.89
C HIS A 246 15.07 23.47 9.66
N GLU A 247 14.08 22.57 9.61
CA GLU A 247 13.91 21.60 8.54
C GLU A 247 12.46 21.53 8.07
N ALA A 248 12.27 21.78 6.78
CA ALA A 248 10.96 21.75 6.13
C ALA A 248 10.93 20.61 5.10
N LEU A 249 9.92 19.75 5.19
CA LEU A 249 9.61 18.73 4.19
C LEU A 249 8.55 19.28 3.22
N VAL A 250 8.87 19.26 1.93
CA VAL A 250 7.95 19.73 0.88
C VAL A 250 7.05 18.60 0.42
N ILE A 251 5.74 18.73 0.66
CA ILE A 251 4.73 17.72 0.33
C ILE A 251 3.86 18.25 -0.82
N PRO A 252 4.01 17.75 -2.05
CA PRO A 252 3.13 18.14 -3.15
C PRO A 252 1.70 17.68 -2.87
N LYS A 253 0.71 18.55 -3.12
CA LYS A 253 -0.70 18.16 -3.06
C LYS A 253 -1.07 17.40 -4.33
N LEU A 254 -1.55 16.16 -4.17
CA LEU A 254 -1.86 15.26 -5.29
C LEU A 254 -3.22 15.57 -5.92
N TRP A 255 -4.24 15.87 -5.10
CA TRP A 255 -5.61 16.15 -5.54
C TRP A 255 -5.84 17.65 -5.74
N ILE A 256 -5.57 18.12 -6.96
CA ILE A 256 -5.66 19.52 -7.32
C ILE A 256 -7.04 19.79 -7.94
N PRO A 257 -7.83 20.71 -7.38
CA PRO A 257 -9.10 21.12 -7.94
C PRO A 257 -9.00 21.54 -9.41
N ILE A 258 -9.73 20.87 -10.31
CA ILE A 258 -9.96 21.35 -11.67
C ILE A 258 -11.18 22.26 -11.66
N ASN A 259 -10.96 23.57 -11.76
CA ASN A 259 -12.06 24.53 -11.87
C ASN A 259 -12.86 24.29 -13.16
N LYS A 260 -14.18 24.54 -13.13
CA LYS A 260 -15.12 24.37 -14.26
C LYS A 260 -14.73 25.19 -15.49
N ASP A 261 -13.90 26.22 -15.31
CA ASP A 261 -13.34 27.05 -16.38
C ASP A 261 -12.27 26.30 -17.22
N ASN A 262 -11.70 25.20 -16.71
CA ASN A 262 -10.78 24.30 -17.44
C ASN A 262 -11.54 23.29 -18.32
N LYS A 263 -12.57 23.76 -19.02
CA LYS A 263 -13.45 22.91 -19.84
C LYS A 263 -12.68 22.08 -20.86
N ALA A 264 -11.61 22.62 -21.45
CA ALA A 264 -10.77 21.90 -22.41
C ALA A 264 -10.13 20.62 -21.83
N VAL A 265 -9.78 20.62 -20.55
CA VAL A 265 -9.23 19.42 -19.89
C VAL A 265 -10.33 18.37 -19.72
N LEU A 266 -11.49 18.77 -19.19
CA LEU A 266 -12.61 17.85 -18.95
C LEU A 266 -13.13 17.27 -20.28
N ASP A 267 -13.24 18.08 -21.32
CA ASP A 267 -13.62 17.66 -22.66
C ASP A 267 -12.62 16.65 -23.24
N LYS A 268 -11.31 16.89 -23.06
CA LYS A 268 -10.26 15.95 -23.47
C LYS A 268 -10.34 14.63 -22.71
N LEU A 269 -10.44 14.67 -21.37
CA LEU A 269 -10.58 13.45 -20.56
C LEU A 269 -11.85 12.67 -20.92
N SER A 270 -12.94 13.37 -21.26
CA SER A 270 -14.19 12.75 -21.70
C SER A 270 -14.01 12.04 -23.04
N SER A 271 -13.35 12.69 -24.01
CA SER A 271 -13.02 12.07 -25.30
C SER A 271 -12.10 10.86 -25.12
N ASP A 272 -10.99 11.01 -24.38
CA ASP A 272 -10.00 9.96 -24.21
C ASP A 272 -10.59 8.74 -23.46
N GLY A 273 -11.50 8.97 -22.50
CA GLY A 273 -12.24 7.93 -21.78
C GLY A 273 -13.19 7.14 -22.67
N LYS A 274 -13.98 7.83 -23.52
CA LYS A 274 -14.85 7.20 -24.51
C LYS A 274 -14.05 6.41 -25.55
N ASP A 275 -12.96 6.98 -26.05
CA ASP A 275 -12.06 6.30 -26.98
C ASP A 275 -11.46 5.03 -26.37
N LEU A 276 -11.09 5.08 -25.07
CA LEU A 276 -10.61 3.89 -24.36
C LEU A 276 -11.70 2.82 -24.26
N ALA A 277 -12.92 3.21 -23.87
CA ALA A 277 -14.06 2.31 -23.78
C ALA A 277 -14.38 1.67 -25.15
N ALA A 278 -14.37 2.46 -26.22
CA ALA A 278 -14.59 1.97 -27.59
C ALA A 278 -13.55 0.92 -28.00
N ASP A 279 -12.27 1.14 -27.70
CA ASP A 279 -11.20 0.21 -28.04
C ASP A 279 -11.27 -1.09 -27.23
N VAL A 280 -11.70 -1.00 -25.96
CA VAL A 280 -11.96 -2.17 -25.11
C VAL A 280 -13.14 -2.98 -25.63
N LEU A 281 -14.26 -2.35 -25.99
CA LEU A 281 -15.43 -3.02 -26.57
C LEU A 281 -15.11 -3.74 -27.89
N LYS A 282 -14.19 -3.19 -28.68
CA LYS A 282 -13.72 -3.80 -29.94
C LYS A 282 -12.68 -4.90 -29.72
N GLY A 283 -12.18 -5.09 -28.50
CA GLY A 283 -11.11 -6.05 -28.19
C GLY A 283 -9.76 -5.73 -28.88
N GLN A 284 -9.52 -4.45 -29.23
CA GLN A 284 -8.36 -4.03 -30.03
C GLN A 284 -7.12 -3.69 -29.20
N LEU A 285 -7.18 -3.90 -27.89
CA LEU A 285 -6.28 -3.26 -26.96
C LEU A 285 -5.54 -4.27 -26.08
N SER A 286 -4.21 -4.23 -26.11
CA SER A 286 -3.37 -5.08 -25.25
C SER A 286 -3.30 -4.54 -23.82
N GLU A 287 -2.99 -5.40 -22.84
CA GLU A 287 -2.81 -4.99 -21.43
C GLU A 287 -1.80 -3.86 -21.25
N LYS A 288 -0.71 -3.87 -22.04
CA LYS A 288 0.32 -2.83 -22.00
C LYS A 288 -0.22 -1.48 -22.49
N GLN A 289 -0.97 -1.49 -23.60
CA GLN A 289 -1.63 -0.29 -24.11
C GLN A 289 -2.70 0.22 -23.14
N PHE A 290 -3.46 -0.68 -22.52
CA PHE A 290 -4.46 -0.34 -21.51
C PHE A 290 -3.83 0.40 -20.35
N LYS A 291 -2.87 -0.24 -19.68
CA LYS A 291 -2.14 0.35 -18.54
C LYS A 291 -1.48 1.68 -18.89
N GLY A 292 -0.89 1.79 -20.07
CA GLY A 292 -0.25 3.02 -20.55
C GLY A 292 -1.22 4.18 -20.77
N ARG A 293 -2.51 3.92 -21.02
CA ARG A 293 -3.55 4.94 -21.17
C ARG A 293 -4.21 5.31 -19.84
N LEU A 294 -4.35 4.37 -18.90
CA LEU A 294 -5.07 4.58 -17.64
C LEU A 294 -4.60 5.81 -16.87
N GLY A 295 -3.30 5.99 -16.66
CA GLY A 295 -2.78 7.12 -15.86
C GLY A 295 -3.03 8.51 -16.47
N ARG A 296 -3.22 8.59 -17.79
CA ARG A 296 -3.52 9.84 -18.50
C ARG A 296 -5.01 10.17 -18.49
N ILE A 297 -5.85 9.14 -18.51
CA ILE A 297 -7.32 9.25 -18.57
C ILE A 297 -7.93 9.38 -17.18
N PHE A 298 -7.30 8.75 -16.18
CA PHE A 298 -7.73 8.72 -14.79
C PHE A 298 -6.63 9.29 -13.89
N PRO A 299 -6.51 10.63 -13.78
CA PRO A 299 -5.46 11.29 -13.01
C PRO A 299 -5.39 10.84 -11.54
N GLU A 300 -6.52 10.44 -10.97
CA GLU A 300 -6.64 10.02 -9.57
C GLU A 300 -5.88 8.73 -9.26
N LEU A 301 -5.49 7.95 -10.27
CA LEU A 301 -4.59 6.81 -10.07
C LEU A 301 -3.20 7.25 -9.56
N SER A 302 -2.85 8.53 -9.71
CA SER A 302 -1.64 9.12 -9.12
C SER A 302 -1.79 9.48 -7.64
N TYR A 303 -3.01 9.47 -7.09
CA TYR A 303 -3.26 9.80 -5.67
C TYR A 303 -2.81 8.67 -4.74
N PHE A 304 -2.73 7.44 -5.27
CA PHE A 304 -2.17 6.32 -4.54
C PHE A 304 -0.64 6.42 -4.49
N ASP A 305 -0.15 6.84 -3.33
CA ASP A 305 1.27 6.92 -3.00
C ASP A 305 1.81 5.57 -2.50
N ALA A 306 3.04 5.57 -1.97
CA ALA A 306 3.67 4.37 -1.43
C ALA A 306 2.92 3.74 -0.25
N ASN A 307 2.16 4.53 0.52
CA ASN A 307 1.37 4.03 1.66
C ASN A 307 0.06 3.38 1.20
N ALA A 308 -0.39 3.68 -0.02
CA ALA A 308 -1.61 3.14 -0.62
C ALA A 308 -1.34 2.14 -1.77
N GLU A 309 -0.14 1.55 -1.83
CA GLU A 309 0.27 0.63 -2.92
C GLU A 309 -0.63 -0.62 -3.05
N VAL A 310 -1.16 -1.11 -1.92
CA VAL A 310 -2.10 -2.23 -1.92
C VAL A 310 -3.41 -1.83 -2.62
N GLN A 311 -3.96 -0.67 -2.27
CA GLN A 311 -5.19 -0.14 -2.86
C GLN A 311 -4.98 0.21 -4.34
N ARG A 312 -3.81 0.75 -4.69
CA ARG A 312 -3.38 0.98 -6.08
C ARG A 312 -3.43 -0.33 -6.87
N SER A 313 -2.79 -1.37 -6.37
CA SER A 313 -2.71 -2.67 -7.04
C SER A 313 -4.08 -3.33 -7.17
N GLN A 314 -4.93 -3.24 -6.14
CA GLN A 314 -6.32 -3.72 -6.21
C GLN A 314 -7.13 -3.00 -7.28
N THR A 315 -6.97 -1.67 -7.36
CA THR A 315 -7.64 -0.83 -8.37
C THR A 315 -7.22 -1.19 -9.79
N TYR A 316 -5.91 -1.33 -10.04
CA TYR A 316 -5.42 -1.80 -11.35
C TYR A 316 -5.89 -3.23 -11.65
N GLY A 317 -5.95 -4.12 -10.65
CA GLY A 317 -6.50 -5.47 -10.81
C GLY A 317 -7.96 -5.48 -11.25
N ALA A 318 -8.79 -4.61 -10.66
CA ALA A 318 -10.19 -4.46 -11.04
C ALA A 318 -10.34 -3.89 -12.46
N LEU A 319 -9.55 -2.85 -12.81
CA LEU A 319 -9.54 -2.26 -14.16
C LEU A 319 -9.12 -3.28 -15.23
N LEU A 320 -8.10 -4.10 -14.97
CA LEU A 320 -7.69 -5.18 -15.87
C LEU A 320 -8.74 -6.27 -15.98
N SER A 321 -9.43 -6.57 -14.88
CA SER A 321 -10.54 -7.53 -14.89
C SER A 321 -11.65 -7.06 -15.83
N ILE A 322 -11.98 -5.76 -15.85
CA ILE A 322 -12.91 -5.19 -16.83
C ILE A 322 -12.42 -5.43 -18.26
N LEU A 323 -11.14 -5.13 -18.56
CA LEU A 323 -10.56 -5.37 -19.89
C LEU A 323 -10.75 -6.83 -20.32
N TRP A 324 -10.34 -7.78 -19.48
CA TRP A 324 -10.39 -9.21 -19.82
C TRP A 324 -11.83 -9.71 -19.97
N LEU A 325 -12.74 -9.26 -19.11
CA LEU A 325 -14.15 -9.64 -19.16
C LEU A 325 -14.80 -9.11 -20.43
N VAL A 326 -14.72 -7.80 -20.68
CA VAL A 326 -15.37 -7.15 -21.83
C VAL A 326 -14.76 -7.59 -23.17
N SER A 327 -13.46 -7.82 -23.22
CA SER A 327 -12.78 -8.32 -24.43
C SER A 327 -12.82 -9.84 -24.57
N ASN A 328 -13.55 -10.55 -23.71
CA ASN A 328 -13.68 -12.01 -23.69
C ASN A 328 -12.31 -12.77 -23.66
N GLN A 329 -11.36 -12.30 -22.86
CA GLN A 329 -10.00 -12.85 -22.73
C GLN A 329 -9.87 -13.81 -21.54
N HIS A 330 -10.49 -14.98 -21.63
CA HIS A 330 -10.51 -16.00 -20.55
C HIS A 330 -9.10 -16.41 -20.08
N GLU A 331 -8.18 -16.67 -21.01
CA GLU A 331 -6.82 -17.13 -20.69
C GLU A 331 -6.03 -16.09 -19.88
N HIS A 332 -6.20 -14.81 -20.21
CA HIS A 332 -5.57 -13.72 -19.46
C HIS A 332 -6.15 -13.59 -18.05
N PHE A 333 -7.46 -13.80 -17.91
CA PHE A 333 -8.14 -13.74 -16.63
C PHE A 333 -7.66 -14.81 -15.65
N ILE A 334 -7.42 -16.05 -16.12
CA ILE A 334 -7.09 -17.19 -15.26
C ILE A 334 -5.58 -17.45 -15.08
N ARG A 335 -4.69 -16.80 -15.85
CA ARG A 335 -3.26 -17.18 -15.90
C ARG A 335 -2.49 -17.14 -14.57
N SER A 336 -3.02 -16.48 -13.54
CA SER A 336 -2.42 -16.45 -12.20
C SER A 336 -3.12 -17.39 -11.20
N GLN A 337 -4.20 -18.06 -11.59
CA GLN A 337 -4.96 -18.95 -10.71
C GLN A 337 -4.27 -20.32 -10.59
N PRO A 338 -4.39 -21.01 -9.43
CA PRO A 338 -3.95 -22.40 -9.29
C PRO A 338 -4.59 -23.30 -10.36
N GLU A 339 -3.82 -24.19 -10.97
CA GLU A 339 -4.27 -25.03 -12.10
C GLU A 339 -5.53 -25.86 -11.80
N ASP A 340 -5.65 -26.34 -10.56
CA ASP A 340 -6.76 -27.15 -10.07
C ASP A 340 -8.00 -26.33 -9.66
N GLU A 341 -7.86 -25.01 -9.50
CA GLU A 341 -8.96 -24.11 -9.12
C GLU A 341 -9.34 -23.13 -10.23
N GLN A 342 -8.73 -23.22 -11.43
CA GLN A 342 -8.96 -22.25 -12.50
C GLN A 342 -10.45 -22.13 -12.85
N LEU A 343 -10.91 -20.89 -13.03
CA LEU A 343 -12.26 -20.59 -13.48
C LEU A 343 -12.56 -21.34 -14.78
N SER A 344 -13.53 -22.26 -14.71
CA SER A 344 -13.84 -23.14 -15.82
C SER A 344 -14.42 -22.39 -17.02
N ARG A 345 -14.31 -22.97 -18.22
CA ARG A 345 -14.95 -22.41 -19.43
C ARG A 345 -16.47 -22.32 -19.30
N GLN A 346 -17.09 -23.22 -18.53
CA GLN A 346 -18.53 -23.19 -18.27
C GLN A 346 -18.92 -21.97 -17.42
N SER A 347 -18.20 -21.76 -16.31
CA SER A 347 -18.38 -20.58 -15.46
C SER A 347 -18.12 -19.29 -16.23
N TRP A 348 -17.07 -19.27 -17.07
CA TRP A 348 -16.77 -18.15 -17.95
C TRP A 348 -17.89 -17.85 -18.94
N ALA A 349 -18.42 -18.87 -19.62
CA ALA A 349 -19.53 -18.71 -20.56
C ALA A 349 -20.76 -18.10 -19.87
N TRP A 350 -21.07 -18.54 -18.65
CA TRP A 350 -22.13 -17.94 -17.85
C TRP A 350 -21.85 -16.47 -17.53
N ILE A 351 -20.62 -16.12 -17.16
CA ILE A 351 -20.24 -14.71 -16.89
C ILE A 351 -20.42 -13.86 -18.15
N GLN A 352 -20.03 -14.38 -19.32
CA GLN A 352 -20.20 -13.66 -20.60
C GLN A 352 -21.67 -13.45 -20.96
N GLU A 353 -22.51 -14.46 -20.75
CA GLU A 353 -23.97 -14.36 -20.91
C GLU A 353 -24.56 -13.34 -19.93
N TRP A 354 -24.21 -13.43 -18.65
CA TRP A 354 -24.61 -12.50 -17.61
C TRP A 354 -24.22 -11.05 -17.91
N MET A 355 -23.01 -10.80 -18.42
CA MET A 355 -22.59 -9.46 -18.82
C MET A 355 -23.38 -8.94 -20.01
N THR A 356 -23.67 -9.80 -20.98
CA THR A 356 -24.37 -9.43 -22.22
C THR A 356 -25.84 -9.12 -21.95
N GLU A 357 -26.52 -10.00 -21.20
CA GLU A 357 -27.98 -9.95 -20.99
C GLU A 357 -28.37 -9.21 -19.70
N GLY A 358 -27.61 -9.44 -18.62
CA GLY A 358 -27.92 -8.95 -17.28
C GLY A 358 -27.32 -7.59 -16.96
N VAL A 359 -26.05 -7.36 -17.34
CA VAL A 359 -25.32 -6.10 -17.06
C VAL A 359 -25.46 -5.08 -18.18
N LYS A 360 -25.52 -5.53 -19.45
CA LYS A 360 -25.67 -4.69 -20.65
C LYS A 360 -24.55 -3.64 -20.81
N MET A 361 -23.30 -4.01 -20.50
CA MET A 361 -22.09 -3.16 -20.69
C MET A 361 -21.71 -3.03 -22.18
N GLN A 362 -22.63 -2.55 -23.02
CA GLN A 362 -22.43 -2.48 -24.48
C GLN A 362 -22.20 -1.06 -25.00
N SER A 363 -22.46 -0.04 -24.18
CA SER A 363 -22.24 1.36 -24.57
C SER A 363 -20.89 1.87 -24.07
N GLU A 364 -20.25 2.70 -24.89
CA GLU A 364 -18.99 3.38 -24.55
C GLU A 364 -19.15 4.22 -23.27
N ASP A 365 -20.28 4.90 -23.13
CA ASP A 365 -20.58 5.75 -21.98
C ASP A 365 -20.72 4.95 -20.67
N THR A 366 -21.38 3.79 -20.71
CA THR A 366 -21.55 2.93 -19.51
C THR A 366 -20.22 2.31 -19.10
N LEU A 367 -19.42 1.85 -20.07
CA LEU A 367 -18.11 1.27 -19.80
C LEU A 367 -17.14 2.33 -19.27
N ASP A 368 -17.12 3.53 -19.84
CA ASP A 368 -16.32 4.66 -19.34
C ASP A 368 -16.72 5.05 -17.91
N ALA A 369 -18.02 5.08 -17.59
CA ALA A 369 -18.50 5.30 -16.23
C ALA A 369 -18.04 4.20 -15.25
N MET A 370 -18.06 2.93 -15.67
CA MET A 370 -17.60 1.81 -14.84
C MET A 370 -16.08 1.82 -14.64
N LEU A 371 -15.30 2.12 -15.68
CA LEU A 371 -13.85 2.31 -15.59
C LEU A 371 -13.50 3.47 -14.66
N THR A 372 -14.23 4.59 -14.79
CA THR A 372 -14.10 5.72 -13.88
C THR A 372 -14.40 5.30 -12.44
N PHE A 373 -15.50 4.58 -12.22
CA PHE A 373 -15.85 4.13 -10.88
C PHE A 373 -14.75 3.26 -10.28
N MET A 374 -14.22 2.29 -11.04
CA MET A 374 -13.12 1.46 -10.57
C MET A 374 -11.85 2.25 -10.31
N ALA A 375 -11.52 3.25 -11.13
CA ALA A 375 -10.33 4.08 -10.90
C ALA A 375 -10.40 4.87 -9.58
N ILE A 376 -11.60 5.25 -9.13
CA ILE A 376 -11.78 6.12 -7.95
C ILE A 376 -12.30 5.41 -6.69
N HIS A 377 -12.83 4.19 -6.80
CA HIS A 377 -13.57 3.54 -5.70
C HIS A 377 -12.78 3.41 -4.39
N ALA A 378 -11.45 3.35 -4.46
CA ALA A 378 -10.59 3.17 -3.30
C ALA A 378 -10.00 4.49 -2.76
N LEU A 379 -10.31 5.65 -3.35
CA LEU A 379 -9.74 6.94 -2.90
C LEU A 379 -10.10 7.25 -1.45
N GLY A 380 -11.31 6.93 -1.00
CA GLY A 380 -11.72 7.13 0.41
C GLY A 380 -10.92 6.30 1.43
N LYS A 381 -10.15 5.30 0.97
CA LYS A 381 -9.25 4.51 1.82
C LYS A 381 -7.90 5.20 2.06
N ILE A 382 -7.52 6.16 1.21
CA ILE A 382 -6.32 6.99 1.41
C ILE A 382 -6.61 7.90 2.60
N GLN A 383 -5.79 7.79 3.65
CA GLN A 383 -6.07 8.45 4.93
C GLN A 383 -6.04 9.97 4.76
N GLU A 384 -5.01 10.50 4.13
CA GLU A 384 -4.77 11.93 3.93
C GLU A 384 -5.87 12.56 3.07
N PHE A 385 -6.26 11.88 1.97
CA PHE A 385 -7.36 12.32 1.10
C PHE A 385 -8.69 12.41 1.88
N ARG A 386 -8.98 11.39 2.72
CA ARG A 386 -10.20 11.35 3.53
C ARG A 386 -10.18 12.43 4.62
N GLU A 387 -9.09 12.55 5.36
CA GLU A 387 -8.99 13.49 6.48
C GLU A 387 -9.02 14.95 6.01
N GLU A 388 -8.43 15.27 4.86
CA GLU A 388 -8.45 16.62 4.30
C GLU A 388 -9.84 17.00 3.74
N LEU A 389 -10.48 16.11 2.96
CA LEU A 389 -11.68 16.45 2.19
C LEU A 389 -13.00 16.06 2.86
N ALA A 390 -12.96 15.09 3.78
CA ALA A 390 -14.09 14.61 4.57
C ALA A 390 -13.67 14.33 6.04
N PRO A 391 -13.29 15.38 6.80
CA PRO A 391 -12.90 15.21 8.19
C PRO A 391 -14.05 14.62 9.02
N GLY A 392 -13.70 13.74 9.98
CA GLY A 392 -14.65 13.09 10.88
C GLY A 392 -15.14 11.71 10.45
N PHE A 393 -14.77 11.24 9.25
CA PHE A 393 -15.07 9.88 8.82
C PHE A 393 -13.98 8.89 9.25
N ALA A 394 -14.41 7.83 9.94
CA ALA A 394 -13.53 6.75 10.35
C ALA A 394 -13.09 5.88 9.14
N PRO A 395 -11.97 5.14 9.21
CA PRO A 395 -11.46 4.33 8.10
C PRO A 395 -12.47 3.34 7.51
N GLN A 396 -13.34 2.77 8.34
CA GLN A 396 -14.39 1.83 7.93
C GLN A 396 -15.54 2.47 7.13
N MET A 397 -15.66 3.81 7.15
CA MET A 397 -16.70 4.55 6.42
C MET A 397 -16.17 5.12 5.09
N HIS A 398 -15.13 4.50 4.51
CA HIS A 398 -14.43 5.04 3.35
C HIS A 398 -15.33 5.26 2.11
N ASP A 399 -16.31 4.40 1.86
CA ASP A 399 -17.22 4.52 0.70
C ASP A 399 -18.17 5.73 0.88
N VAL A 400 -18.73 5.90 2.08
CA VAL A 400 -19.58 7.06 2.41
C VAL A 400 -18.77 8.36 2.42
N ALA A 401 -17.55 8.32 2.94
CA ALA A 401 -16.64 9.48 2.90
C ALA A 401 -16.34 9.87 1.45
N LEU A 402 -16.05 8.90 0.57
CA LEU A 402 -15.84 9.16 -0.85
C LEU A 402 -17.11 9.73 -1.51
N ALA A 403 -18.28 9.16 -1.25
CA ALA A 403 -19.55 9.71 -1.77
C ALA A 403 -19.72 11.19 -1.39
N GLN A 404 -19.49 11.54 -0.12
CA GLN A 404 -19.55 12.93 0.34
C GLN A 404 -18.53 13.84 -0.38
N ILE A 405 -17.31 13.35 -0.63
CA ILE A 405 -16.29 14.12 -1.37
C ILE A 405 -16.75 14.37 -2.81
N LEU A 406 -17.27 13.34 -3.49
CA LEU A 406 -17.78 13.46 -4.86
C LEU A 406 -18.97 14.43 -4.96
N GLU A 407 -19.81 14.52 -3.94
CA GLU A 407 -20.94 15.47 -3.91
C GLU A 407 -20.50 16.91 -3.61
N LYS A 408 -19.59 17.10 -2.65
CA LYS A 408 -19.24 18.44 -2.14
C LYS A 408 -18.08 19.10 -2.88
N GLN A 409 -17.12 18.29 -3.34
CA GLN A 409 -15.86 18.76 -3.94
C GLN A 409 -15.48 17.91 -5.18
N PRO A 410 -16.37 17.72 -6.18
CA PRO A 410 -16.08 16.89 -7.34
C PRO A 410 -14.87 17.37 -8.17
N GLU A 411 -14.46 18.63 -8.03
CA GLU A 411 -13.30 19.22 -8.70
C GLU A 411 -11.97 18.54 -8.36
N VAL A 412 -11.88 17.83 -7.23
CA VAL A 412 -10.71 17.04 -6.85
C VAL A 412 -10.71 15.63 -7.45
N VAL A 413 -11.78 15.24 -8.17
CA VAL A 413 -11.93 13.95 -8.87
C VAL A 413 -12.37 14.21 -10.32
N PRO A 414 -11.47 14.72 -11.18
CA PRO A 414 -11.77 15.08 -12.57
C PRO A 414 -12.47 14.02 -13.41
N SER A 415 -12.08 12.75 -13.22
CA SER A 415 -12.64 11.60 -13.95
C SER A 415 -14.11 11.41 -13.62
N PHE A 416 -14.51 11.66 -12.37
CA PHE A 416 -15.91 11.67 -11.98
C PHE A 416 -16.63 12.91 -12.51
N LEU A 417 -16.03 14.09 -12.33
CA LEU A 417 -16.64 15.37 -12.70
C LEU A 417 -16.99 15.47 -14.20
N ARG A 418 -16.20 14.84 -15.08
CA ARG A 418 -16.45 14.81 -16.53
C ARG A 418 -17.61 13.91 -16.97
N LEU A 419 -18.10 13.01 -16.11
CA LEU A 419 -19.16 12.07 -16.48
C LEU A 419 -20.51 12.78 -16.65
N ALA A 420 -21.44 12.14 -17.36
CA ALA A 420 -22.82 12.64 -17.45
C ALA A 420 -23.49 12.64 -16.05
N PRO A 421 -24.39 13.59 -15.74
CA PRO A 421 -24.99 13.74 -14.41
C PRO A 421 -25.75 12.52 -13.88
N HIS A 422 -26.23 11.63 -14.76
CA HIS A 422 -26.90 10.40 -14.33
C HIS A 422 -25.89 9.36 -13.82
N TYR A 423 -24.73 9.20 -14.47
CA TYR A 423 -23.65 8.33 -13.96
C TYR A 423 -23.00 8.87 -12.69
N GLN A 424 -22.86 10.20 -12.58
CA GLN A 424 -22.39 10.81 -11.33
C GLN A 424 -23.28 10.43 -10.14
N ARG A 425 -24.61 10.59 -10.30
CA ARG A 425 -25.59 10.17 -9.29
C ARG A 425 -25.54 8.67 -9.01
N LEU A 426 -25.48 7.84 -10.06
CA LEU A 426 -25.41 6.38 -9.91
C LEU A 426 -24.18 5.92 -9.12
N ILE A 427 -23.01 6.51 -9.37
CA ILE A 427 -21.77 6.21 -8.63
C ILE A 427 -21.89 6.62 -7.15
N VAL A 428 -22.40 7.83 -6.88
CA VAL A 428 -22.61 8.33 -5.51
C VAL A 428 -23.60 7.47 -4.74
N ASP A 429 -24.73 7.13 -5.36
CA ASP A 429 -25.75 6.26 -4.75
C ASP A 429 -25.19 4.85 -4.52
N SER A 430 -24.41 4.31 -5.46
CA SER A 430 -23.74 3.01 -5.33
C SER A 430 -22.71 2.97 -4.18
N LEU A 431 -21.99 4.07 -3.93
CA LEU A 431 -21.07 4.20 -2.79
C LEU A 431 -21.82 4.37 -1.46
N SER A 432 -23.04 4.91 -1.50
CA SER A 432 -23.87 5.16 -0.33
C SER A 432 -24.69 3.94 0.10
N VAL A 433 -24.54 2.80 -0.58
CA VAL A 433 -25.22 1.55 -0.21
C VAL A 433 -24.49 0.91 0.97
N ASP A 434 -25.13 0.91 2.14
CA ASP A 434 -24.67 0.20 3.35
C ASP A 434 -24.92 -1.32 3.23
N PHE A 435 -24.11 -1.97 2.40
CA PHE A 435 -24.21 -3.39 2.09
C PHE A 435 -22.85 -4.02 1.77
N GLU A 436 -22.36 -4.88 2.66
CA GLU A 436 -21.17 -5.69 2.43
C GLU A 436 -21.53 -7.03 1.79
N PHE A 437 -21.06 -7.26 0.56
CA PHE A 437 -21.41 -8.47 -0.19
C PHE A 437 -20.81 -9.74 0.42
N SER A 438 -19.61 -9.66 1.00
CA SER A 438 -18.96 -10.81 1.63
C SER A 438 -19.79 -11.35 2.80
N GLN A 439 -20.32 -10.44 3.63
CA GLN A 439 -21.23 -10.74 4.75
C GLN A 439 -22.55 -11.34 4.25
N PHE A 440 -23.07 -10.85 3.12
CA PHE A 440 -24.27 -11.41 2.50
C PHE A 440 -24.06 -12.86 2.03
N LEU A 441 -22.93 -13.17 1.40
CA LEU A 441 -22.62 -14.54 0.95
C LEU A 441 -22.53 -15.55 2.11
N GLN A 442 -22.22 -15.07 3.32
CA GLN A 442 -22.17 -15.88 4.55
C GLN A 442 -23.48 -15.84 5.34
N ALA A 443 -24.51 -15.13 4.84
CA ALA A 443 -25.78 -14.89 5.53
C ALA A 443 -25.66 -14.19 6.90
N GLU A 444 -24.60 -13.40 7.11
CA GLU A 444 -24.51 -12.48 8.24
C GLU A 444 -25.56 -11.38 8.09
N ASN A 445 -25.71 -10.81 6.89
CA ASN A 445 -26.72 -9.81 6.56
C ASN A 445 -28.15 -10.36 6.67
N VAL A 446 -29.12 -9.47 6.85
CA VAL A 446 -30.56 -9.75 6.89
C VAL A 446 -31.29 -9.15 5.68
N PRO A 447 -32.55 -9.54 5.40
CA PRO A 447 -33.34 -8.93 4.33
C PRO A 447 -33.37 -7.39 4.31
N ALA A 448 -33.39 -6.73 5.47
CA ALA A 448 -33.34 -5.27 5.54
C ALA A 448 -32.06 -4.67 4.91
N ASN A 449 -30.93 -5.39 4.87
CA ASN A 449 -29.74 -4.92 4.16
C ASN A 449 -29.97 -4.90 2.63
N LEU A 450 -30.77 -5.82 2.09
CA LEU A 450 -31.12 -5.83 0.67
C LEU A 450 -32.13 -4.73 0.32
N MET A 451 -32.97 -4.31 1.26
CA MET A 451 -33.84 -3.14 1.06
C MET A 451 -33.03 -1.88 0.75
N VAL A 452 -31.93 -1.64 1.49
CA VAL A 452 -31.07 -0.48 1.24
C VAL A 452 -30.50 -0.49 -0.18
N VAL A 453 -30.14 -1.67 -0.70
CA VAL A 453 -29.71 -1.84 -2.09
C VAL A 453 -30.85 -1.47 -3.05
N LYS A 454 -32.07 -1.99 -2.80
CA LYS A 454 -33.24 -1.73 -3.63
C LYS A 454 -33.59 -0.23 -3.65
N ASP A 455 -33.73 0.38 -2.48
CA ASP A 455 -34.14 1.78 -2.33
C ASP A 455 -33.15 2.76 -2.98
N LYS A 456 -31.83 2.46 -2.92
CA LYS A 456 -30.79 3.30 -3.51
C LYS A 456 -30.65 3.13 -5.03
N LEU A 457 -30.95 1.96 -5.57
CA LEU A 457 -30.73 1.65 -6.99
C LEU A 457 -32.01 1.71 -7.83
N GLU A 458 -33.18 1.59 -7.23
CA GLU A 458 -34.49 1.74 -7.90
C GLU A 458 -34.62 3.04 -8.72
N PRO A 459 -34.15 4.22 -8.25
CA PRO A 459 -34.20 5.46 -9.04
C PRO A 459 -33.42 5.41 -10.37
N HIS A 460 -32.50 4.46 -10.51
CA HIS A 460 -31.67 4.25 -11.70
C HIS A 460 -32.17 3.11 -12.60
N GLY A 461 -33.33 2.52 -12.28
CA GLY A 461 -33.94 1.45 -13.06
C GLY A 461 -33.11 0.16 -13.08
N GLU A 462 -33.32 -0.68 -14.10
CA GLU A 462 -32.62 -1.97 -14.23
C GLU A 462 -31.10 -1.82 -14.35
N ASP A 463 -30.66 -0.75 -15.01
CA ASP A 463 -29.26 -0.45 -15.27
C ASP A 463 -28.51 -0.13 -13.97
N GLY A 464 -29.18 0.45 -12.98
CA GLY A 464 -28.60 0.72 -11.66
C GLY A 464 -28.18 -0.56 -10.93
N PHE A 465 -29.06 -1.56 -10.85
CA PHE A 465 -28.75 -2.86 -10.25
C PHE A 465 -27.66 -3.60 -11.01
N ALA A 466 -27.72 -3.59 -12.34
CA ALA A 466 -26.68 -4.15 -13.21
C ALA A 466 -25.30 -3.55 -12.89
N PHE A 467 -25.22 -2.22 -12.87
CA PHE A 467 -24.00 -1.47 -12.62
C PHE A 467 -23.42 -1.78 -11.24
N PHE A 468 -24.25 -1.82 -10.19
CA PHE A 468 -23.82 -2.15 -8.84
C PHE A 468 -23.33 -3.60 -8.68
N CYS A 469 -24.04 -4.57 -9.26
CA CYS A 469 -23.60 -5.97 -9.24
C CYS A 469 -22.28 -6.16 -9.97
N PHE A 470 -22.10 -5.50 -11.12
CA PHE A 470 -20.85 -5.58 -11.87
C PHE A 470 -19.69 -4.92 -11.13
N ARG A 471 -19.92 -3.76 -10.48
CA ARG A 471 -18.95 -3.12 -9.58
C ARG A 471 -18.42 -4.12 -8.54
N ILE A 472 -19.32 -4.76 -7.80
CA ILE A 472 -18.98 -5.73 -6.75
C ILE A 472 -18.14 -6.88 -7.34
N PHE A 473 -18.57 -7.41 -8.49
CA PHE A 473 -17.88 -8.52 -9.14
C PHE A 473 -16.43 -8.16 -9.53
N VAL A 474 -16.22 -7.06 -10.25
CA VAL A 474 -14.87 -6.68 -10.72
C VAL A 474 -13.96 -6.21 -9.59
N GLN A 475 -14.51 -5.59 -8.54
CA GLN A 475 -13.77 -5.26 -7.32
C GLN A 475 -13.23 -6.53 -6.65
N MET A 476 -14.02 -7.60 -6.62
CA MET A 476 -13.60 -8.88 -6.06
C MET A 476 -12.55 -9.56 -6.95
N CYS A 477 -12.66 -9.49 -8.27
CA CYS A 477 -11.60 -9.93 -9.19
C CYS A 477 -10.25 -9.23 -8.90
N GLY A 478 -10.30 -7.91 -8.62
CA GLY A 478 -9.14 -7.10 -8.27
C GLY A 478 -8.60 -7.28 -6.84
N LYS A 479 -9.31 -7.96 -5.93
CA LYS A 479 -9.01 -8.01 -4.48
C LYS A 479 -7.58 -8.44 -4.15
N GLN A 480 -7.00 -9.33 -4.95
CA GLN A 480 -5.64 -9.84 -4.78
C GLN A 480 -4.60 -9.20 -5.72
N GLY A 481 -4.89 -8.02 -6.29
CA GLY A 481 -4.00 -7.34 -7.23
C GLY A 481 -2.59 -7.06 -6.70
N ALA A 482 -2.44 -6.84 -5.39
CA ALA A 482 -1.13 -6.65 -4.74
C ALA A 482 -0.23 -7.90 -4.78
N LYS A 483 -0.82 -9.10 -4.93
CA LYS A 483 -0.07 -10.35 -5.12
C LYS A 483 0.27 -10.58 -6.58
N SER A 484 -0.67 -10.29 -7.48
CA SER A 484 -0.49 -10.46 -8.92
C SER A 484 -1.44 -9.57 -9.70
N LEU A 485 -0.89 -8.87 -10.70
CA LEU A 485 -1.63 -8.19 -11.76
C LEU A 485 -1.66 -9.00 -13.06
N SER A 486 -1.21 -10.25 -13.01
CA SER A 486 -1.21 -11.11 -14.19
C SER A 486 -2.63 -11.60 -14.46
N GLY A 487 -3.34 -12.18 -13.50
CA GLY A 487 -4.74 -12.57 -13.69
C GLY A 487 -5.58 -12.16 -12.48
N SER A 488 -6.85 -12.54 -12.50
CA SER A 488 -7.71 -12.46 -11.32
C SER A 488 -7.41 -13.64 -10.41
N LEU A 489 -6.46 -13.46 -9.48
CA LEU A 489 -6.08 -14.51 -8.52
C LEU A 489 -7.22 -14.87 -7.55
N PHE A 490 -8.17 -13.96 -7.32
CA PHE A 490 -9.27 -14.17 -6.39
C PHE A 490 -10.44 -14.97 -7.00
N MET A 491 -10.84 -14.66 -8.23
CA MET A 491 -12.06 -15.22 -8.83
C MET A 491 -11.80 -16.58 -9.51
N THR A 492 -11.42 -17.57 -8.71
CA THR A 492 -11.29 -18.99 -9.10
C THR A 492 -12.66 -19.63 -9.31
N ASP A 493 -12.73 -20.85 -9.88
CA ASP A 493 -14.02 -21.54 -10.06
C ASP A 493 -14.75 -21.77 -8.73
N PRO A 494 -14.10 -22.31 -7.67
CA PRO A 494 -14.76 -22.49 -6.38
C PRO A 494 -15.29 -21.18 -5.80
N GLN A 495 -14.54 -20.08 -5.95
CA GLN A 495 -14.99 -18.77 -5.47
C GLN A 495 -16.17 -18.26 -6.28
N PHE A 496 -16.14 -18.41 -7.60
CA PHE A 496 -17.25 -18.01 -8.46
C PHE A 496 -18.54 -18.80 -8.15
N GLN A 497 -18.47 -20.11 -7.90
CA GLN A 497 -19.63 -20.91 -7.51
C GLN A 497 -20.26 -20.47 -6.18
N ARG A 498 -19.45 -19.91 -5.27
CA ARG A 498 -19.94 -19.28 -4.02
C ARG A 498 -20.56 -17.91 -4.29
N PHE A 499 -19.97 -17.15 -5.20
CA PHE A 499 -20.35 -15.77 -5.52
C PHE A 499 -21.67 -15.67 -6.30
N ARG A 500 -21.86 -16.57 -7.27
CA ARG A 500 -22.97 -16.53 -8.24
C ARG A 500 -24.36 -16.49 -7.57
N PRO A 501 -24.72 -17.36 -6.60
CA PRO A 501 -26.03 -17.29 -5.97
C PRO A 501 -26.33 -15.94 -5.30
N GLY A 502 -25.29 -15.26 -4.80
CA GLY A 502 -25.44 -13.91 -4.23
C GLY A 502 -25.74 -12.86 -5.30
N LEU A 503 -25.08 -12.94 -6.46
CA LEU A 503 -25.38 -12.05 -7.59
C LEU A 503 -26.80 -12.29 -8.13
N ASP A 504 -27.21 -13.56 -8.27
CA ASP A 504 -28.55 -13.93 -8.70
C ASP A 504 -29.62 -13.34 -7.76
N ALA A 505 -29.37 -13.37 -6.44
CA ALA A 505 -30.27 -12.79 -5.45
C ALA A 505 -30.37 -11.25 -5.55
N LEU A 506 -29.25 -10.56 -5.76
CA LEU A 506 -29.26 -9.11 -5.99
C LEU A 506 -29.99 -8.73 -7.28
N GLN A 507 -29.86 -9.52 -8.34
CA GLN A 507 -30.59 -9.29 -9.59
C GLN A 507 -32.08 -9.54 -9.44
N GLN A 508 -32.49 -10.51 -8.60
CA GLN A 508 -33.89 -10.76 -8.32
C GLN A 508 -34.59 -9.59 -7.61
N LEU A 509 -33.86 -8.70 -6.92
CA LEU A 509 -34.43 -7.48 -6.30
C LEU A 509 -35.11 -6.54 -7.32
N ARG A 510 -34.81 -6.70 -8.60
CA ARG A 510 -35.52 -6.00 -9.69
C ARG A 510 -37.01 -6.34 -9.75
N THR A 511 -37.39 -7.53 -9.32
CA THR A 511 -38.77 -8.05 -9.46
C THR A 511 -39.35 -8.57 -8.15
N LEU A 512 -38.52 -8.97 -7.20
CA LEU A 512 -38.91 -9.51 -5.92
C LEU A 512 -38.72 -8.49 -4.79
N GLU A 513 -39.45 -8.70 -3.70
CA GLU A 513 -39.18 -8.01 -2.44
C GLU A 513 -37.92 -8.56 -1.76
N ALA A 514 -37.27 -7.72 -0.97
CA ALA A 514 -36.00 -8.03 -0.30
C ALA A 514 -36.04 -9.34 0.50
N GLY A 515 -37.13 -9.57 1.25
CA GLY A 515 -37.34 -10.83 1.99
C GLY A 515 -37.43 -12.06 1.09
N SER A 516 -38.13 -11.95 -0.05
CA SER A 516 -38.27 -13.05 -1.01
C SER A 516 -36.94 -13.37 -1.69
N ALA A 517 -36.20 -12.35 -2.14
CA ALA A 517 -34.89 -12.53 -2.75
C ALA A 517 -33.88 -13.17 -1.78
N TYR A 518 -33.87 -12.71 -0.52
CA TYR A 518 -33.03 -13.29 0.54
C TYR A 518 -33.39 -14.74 0.84
N ASN A 519 -34.69 -15.06 0.91
CA ASN A 519 -35.13 -16.44 1.13
C ASN A 519 -34.72 -17.34 -0.04
N THR A 520 -34.87 -16.89 -1.30
CA THR A 520 -34.37 -17.64 -2.47
C THR A 520 -32.87 -17.93 -2.37
N PHE A 521 -32.07 -16.95 -1.95
CA PHE A 521 -30.64 -17.14 -1.70
C PHE A 521 -30.37 -18.21 -0.64
N LEU A 522 -31.02 -18.12 0.53
CA LEU A 522 -30.86 -19.11 1.60
C LEU A 522 -31.31 -20.50 1.18
N LEU A 523 -32.41 -20.61 0.42
CA LEU A 523 -32.91 -21.88 -0.10
C LEU A 523 -31.88 -22.53 -1.04
N LEU A 524 -31.31 -21.77 -1.97
CA LEU A 524 -30.30 -22.28 -2.91
C LEU A 524 -29.01 -22.74 -2.21
N GLN A 525 -28.61 -22.06 -1.14
CA GLN A 525 -27.44 -22.48 -0.38
C GLN A 525 -27.75 -23.68 0.51
N GLY A 526 -28.85 -23.61 1.26
CA GLY A 526 -29.23 -24.69 2.16
C GLY A 526 -29.62 -25.98 1.42
N SER A 527 -30.15 -25.94 0.19
CA SER A 527 -30.48 -27.15 -0.59
C SER A 527 -29.28 -28.00 -0.97
N LYS A 528 -28.06 -27.46 -0.88
CA LYS A 528 -26.83 -28.24 -1.05
C LYS A 528 -26.55 -29.16 0.14
N ALA A 529 -27.11 -28.84 1.31
CA ALA A 529 -26.85 -29.54 2.56
C ALA A 529 -28.12 -30.15 3.20
N LEU A 530 -29.32 -29.62 2.89
CA LEU A 530 -30.61 -30.02 3.47
C LEU A 530 -31.53 -30.73 2.47
N SER A 531 -32.29 -31.70 2.97
CA SER A 531 -33.30 -32.44 2.21
C SER A 531 -34.74 -31.91 2.37
N ARG A 532 -35.00 -30.93 3.25
CA ARG A 532 -36.36 -30.42 3.56
C ARG A 532 -36.38 -28.90 3.77
N PHE A 533 -37.39 -28.25 3.18
CA PHE A 533 -37.66 -26.81 3.33
C PHE A 533 -39.17 -26.57 3.45
N ALA A 534 -39.68 -26.38 4.66
CA ALA A 534 -41.12 -26.11 4.84
C ALA A 534 -41.48 -25.32 6.12
N SER A 535 -40.53 -25.03 7.01
CA SER A 535 -40.82 -24.36 8.29
C SER A 535 -39.82 -23.24 8.60
N PRO A 536 -40.16 -22.29 9.49
CA PRO A 536 -39.23 -21.27 9.96
C PRO A 536 -37.93 -21.84 10.56
N GLU A 537 -38.00 -23.00 11.21
CA GLU A 537 -36.80 -23.70 11.71
C GLU A 537 -35.86 -24.06 10.54
N HIS A 538 -36.38 -24.52 9.40
CA HIS A 538 -35.54 -24.81 8.23
C HIS A 538 -34.86 -23.54 7.68
N HIS A 539 -35.50 -22.38 7.75
CA HIS A 539 -34.86 -21.11 7.34
C HIS A 539 -33.74 -20.71 8.30
N ALA A 540 -33.94 -20.89 9.62
CA ALA A 540 -32.92 -20.65 10.63
C ALA A 540 -31.71 -21.58 10.44
N VAL A 541 -31.96 -22.87 10.19
CA VAL A 541 -30.90 -23.84 9.89
C VAL A 541 -30.19 -23.51 8.59
N ALA A 542 -30.91 -23.13 7.52
CA ALA A 542 -30.28 -22.69 6.27
C ALA A 542 -29.35 -21.49 6.46
N ARG A 543 -29.73 -20.53 7.30
CA ARG A 543 -28.86 -19.41 7.68
C ARG A 543 -27.64 -19.88 8.47
N LEU A 544 -27.80 -20.80 9.44
CA LEU A 544 -26.68 -21.38 10.20
C LEU A 544 -25.71 -22.15 9.31
N LEU A 545 -26.20 -22.85 8.29
CA LEU A 545 -25.37 -23.55 7.31
C LEU A 545 -24.50 -22.57 6.51
N CYS A 546 -25.07 -21.44 6.08
CA CYS A 546 -24.30 -20.38 5.43
C CYS A 546 -23.25 -19.78 6.37
N LEU A 547 -23.63 -19.47 7.63
CA LEU A 547 -22.71 -18.92 8.62
C LEU A 547 -21.57 -19.92 8.91
N GLY A 548 -21.88 -21.18 9.18
CA GLY A 548 -20.90 -22.24 9.40
C GLY A 548 -20.09 -22.63 8.16
N SER A 549 -20.39 -22.06 6.98
CA SER A 549 -19.76 -22.41 5.71
C SER A 549 -19.89 -23.90 5.33
N ALA A 550 -20.97 -24.54 5.76
CA ALA A 550 -21.27 -25.94 5.43
C ALA A 550 -21.65 -26.07 3.95
N SER A 551 -20.76 -26.67 3.17
CA SER A 551 -20.93 -26.84 1.72
C SER A 551 -21.17 -28.30 1.30
N ASP A 552 -21.12 -29.23 2.26
CA ASP A 552 -21.40 -30.66 2.06
C ASP A 552 -22.40 -31.18 3.11
N HIS A 553 -22.93 -32.39 2.86
CA HIS A 553 -23.89 -33.05 3.74
C HIS A 553 -23.32 -33.42 5.11
N THR A 554 -22.00 -33.65 5.24
CA THR A 554 -21.40 -34.07 6.51
C THR A 554 -21.41 -32.92 7.51
N HIS A 555 -20.91 -31.75 7.09
CA HIS A 555 -20.93 -30.53 7.90
C HIS A 555 -22.38 -30.05 8.09
N GLY A 556 -23.21 -30.20 7.06
CA GLY A 556 -24.63 -29.87 7.13
C GLY A 556 -25.37 -30.66 8.21
N ASP A 557 -25.17 -31.97 8.27
CA ASP A 557 -25.79 -32.84 9.27
C ASP A 557 -25.29 -32.54 10.69
N ALA A 558 -24.02 -32.15 10.86
CA ALA A 558 -23.47 -31.77 12.16
C ALA A 558 -24.17 -30.52 12.73
N LEU A 559 -24.35 -29.49 11.91
CA LEU A 559 -25.10 -28.28 12.28
C LEU A 559 -26.58 -28.57 12.54
N CYS A 560 -27.22 -29.42 11.73
CA CYS A 560 -28.61 -29.83 11.97
C CYS A 560 -28.78 -30.55 13.30
N ARG A 561 -27.92 -31.53 13.58
CA ARG A 561 -27.92 -32.27 14.86
C ARG A 561 -27.72 -31.33 16.03
N ALA A 562 -26.73 -30.44 15.95
CA ALA A 562 -26.47 -29.46 17.02
C ALA A 562 -27.67 -28.54 17.28
N PHE A 563 -28.39 -28.14 16.23
CA PHE A 563 -29.60 -27.34 16.34
C PHE A 563 -30.79 -28.14 16.92
N ASP A 564 -30.93 -29.40 16.53
CA ASP A 564 -31.97 -30.31 17.03
C ASP A 564 -31.77 -30.70 18.50
N ASP A 565 -30.51 -30.76 18.94
CA ASP A 565 -30.10 -31.05 20.32
C ASP A 565 -30.38 -29.90 21.31
N LEU A 566 -30.67 -28.69 20.81
CA LEU A 566 -31.07 -27.56 21.65
C LEU A 566 -32.42 -27.83 22.34
N GLU A 567 -32.58 -27.27 23.55
CA GLU A 567 -33.89 -27.34 24.21
C GLU A 567 -34.97 -26.66 23.34
N PRO A 568 -36.23 -27.17 23.32
CA PRO A 568 -37.28 -26.61 22.47
C PRO A 568 -37.49 -25.09 22.64
N ALA A 569 -37.31 -24.57 23.86
CA ALA A 569 -37.41 -23.15 24.14
C ALA A 569 -36.22 -22.34 23.58
N GLU A 570 -35.01 -22.89 23.63
CA GLU A 570 -33.82 -22.29 23.02
C GLU A 570 -33.90 -22.30 21.51
N ARG A 571 -34.28 -23.44 20.93
CA ARG A 571 -34.48 -23.60 19.49
C ARG A 571 -35.52 -22.64 18.93
N ALA A 572 -36.65 -22.47 19.62
CA ALA A 572 -37.68 -21.50 19.22
C ALA A 572 -37.21 -20.03 19.36
N ARG A 573 -36.34 -19.71 20.33
CA ARG A 573 -35.73 -18.39 20.45
C ARG A 573 -34.74 -18.14 19.32
N LEU A 574 -33.81 -19.07 19.10
CA LEU A 574 -32.81 -18.98 18.04
C LEU A 574 -33.46 -18.89 16.65
N THR A 575 -34.52 -19.68 16.41
CA THR A 575 -35.30 -19.62 15.17
C THR A 575 -35.86 -18.23 14.90
N ARG A 576 -36.56 -17.65 15.89
CA ARG A 576 -37.11 -16.29 15.76
C ARG A 576 -36.01 -15.26 15.52
N TRP A 577 -34.88 -15.42 16.20
CA TRP A 577 -33.76 -14.50 16.08
C TRP A 577 -33.11 -14.53 14.69
N LEU A 578 -32.85 -15.72 14.17
CA LEU A 578 -32.21 -15.91 12.87
C LEU A 578 -33.13 -15.61 11.68
N THR A 579 -34.45 -15.67 11.87
CA THR A 579 -35.45 -15.42 10.82
C THR A 579 -36.01 -13.99 10.83
N ALA A 580 -35.64 -13.16 11.81
CA ALA A 580 -36.04 -11.76 11.87
C ALA A 580 -35.50 -10.99 10.64
N ASP A 581 -36.43 -10.46 9.83
CA ASP A 581 -36.11 -9.85 8.53
C ASP A 581 -35.54 -8.42 8.65
N GLY A 582 -35.78 -7.74 9.79
CA GLY A 582 -35.46 -6.31 10.00
C GLY A 582 -36.37 -5.35 9.24
N ILE A 583 -37.39 -5.88 8.56
CA ILE A 583 -38.36 -5.13 7.75
C ILE A 583 -39.68 -5.09 8.51
N ASN A 584 -40.35 -6.24 8.59
CA ASN A 584 -41.62 -6.44 9.31
C ASN A 584 -41.37 -6.93 10.75
N GLN A 585 -40.28 -7.66 10.97
CA GLN A 585 -39.84 -8.18 12.25
C GLN A 585 -38.57 -7.43 12.66
N ARG A 586 -38.75 -6.38 13.48
CA ARG A 586 -37.66 -5.49 13.92
C ARG A 586 -37.24 -5.76 15.36
N PRO A 587 -35.93 -5.64 15.68
CA PRO A 587 -34.84 -5.41 14.73
C PRO A 587 -34.40 -6.69 14.00
N GLY A 588 -33.80 -6.54 12.81
CA GLY A 588 -33.05 -7.60 12.15
C GLY A 588 -31.60 -7.62 12.66
N TYR A 589 -31.02 -8.81 12.85
CA TYR A 589 -29.70 -8.96 13.46
C TYR A 589 -28.66 -9.40 12.44
N VAL A 590 -27.69 -8.51 12.18
CA VAL A 590 -26.48 -8.80 11.42
C VAL A 590 -25.45 -9.40 12.37
N LEU A 591 -25.06 -10.65 12.13
CA LEU A 591 -24.17 -11.39 13.02
C LEU A 591 -22.72 -11.32 12.52
N CYS A 592 -22.03 -10.22 12.82
CA CYS A 592 -20.64 -10.01 12.39
C CYS A 592 -19.71 -11.04 13.05
N ASP A 593 -18.89 -11.69 12.23
CA ASP A 593 -17.91 -12.73 12.63
C ASP A 593 -18.53 -14.04 13.17
N ALA A 594 -19.85 -14.22 12.99
CA ALA A 594 -20.50 -15.51 13.24
C ALA A 594 -19.86 -16.69 12.48
N PRO A 595 -19.41 -16.54 11.22
CA PRO A 595 -18.73 -17.63 10.52
C PRO A 595 -17.46 -18.11 11.22
N ALA A 596 -16.60 -17.18 11.63
CA ALA A 596 -15.38 -17.53 12.37
C ALA A 596 -15.72 -18.14 13.74
N TYR A 597 -16.74 -17.63 14.41
CA TYR A 597 -17.22 -18.17 15.68
C TYR A 597 -17.67 -19.64 15.58
N LEU A 598 -18.53 -19.96 14.62
CA LEU A 598 -19.05 -21.31 14.41
C LEU A 598 -17.96 -22.28 13.94
N GLN A 599 -17.07 -21.84 13.04
CA GLN A 599 -15.93 -22.66 12.60
C GLN A 599 -14.99 -23.00 13.75
N ASN A 600 -14.67 -22.02 14.61
CA ASN A 600 -13.82 -22.27 15.78
C ASN A 600 -14.52 -23.20 16.79
N ALA A 601 -15.83 -23.06 16.99
CA ALA A 601 -16.60 -23.93 17.87
C ALA A 601 -16.67 -25.37 17.35
N GLU A 602 -16.85 -25.56 16.04
CA GLU A 602 -16.83 -26.88 15.41
C GLU A 602 -15.45 -27.54 15.50
N ALA A 603 -14.39 -26.76 15.25
CA ALA A 603 -13.01 -27.24 15.32
C ALA A 603 -12.54 -27.52 16.75
N ASN A 604 -13.22 -27.00 17.78
CA ASN A 604 -12.89 -27.21 19.18
C ASN A 604 -13.81 -28.26 19.84
N PRO A 605 -13.33 -29.50 20.09
CA PRO A 605 -14.14 -30.56 20.71
C PRO A 605 -14.62 -30.24 22.13
N ALA A 606 -13.97 -29.29 22.80
CA ALA A 606 -14.38 -28.83 24.12
C ALA A 606 -15.61 -27.92 24.08
N VAL A 607 -15.93 -27.33 22.93
CA VAL A 607 -17.05 -26.39 22.78
C VAL A 607 -18.15 -27.06 21.95
N GLY A 608 -17.85 -27.42 20.71
CA GLY A 608 -18.83 -27.98 19.79
C GLY A 608 -19.92 -26.98 19.38
N LEU A 609 -20.70 -27.36 18.36
CA LEU A 609 -21.71 -26.50 17.77
C LEU A 609 -22.91 -26.27 18.71
N SER A 610 -23.34 -27.27 19.48
CA SER A 610 -24.51 -27.15 20.36
C SER A 610 -24.28 -26.12 21.46
N ALA A 611 -23.15 -26.18 22.18
CA ALA A 611 -22.82 -25.19 23.21
C ALA A 611 -22.66 -23.78 22.62
N ALA A 612 -22.08 -23.68 21.42
CA ALA A 612 -21.98 -22.40 20.72
C ALA A 612 -23.36 -21.80 20.37
N MET A 613 -24.31 -22.61 19.91
CA MET A 613 -25.67 -22.17 19.63
C MET A 613 -26.42 -21.77 20.92
N SER A 614 -26.26 -22.50 22.03
CA SER A 614 -26.82 -22.10 23.33
C SER A 614 -26.22 -20.77 23.82
N MET A 615 -24.92 -20.55 23.60
CA MET A 615 -24.28 -19.28 23.93
C MET A 615 -24.81 -18.12 23.08
N LEU A 616 -25.07 -18.34 21.80
CA LEU A 616 -25.75 -17.37 20.93
C LEU A 616 -27.14 -17.00 21.47
N VAL A 617 -27.90 -17.97 21.98
CA VAL A 617 -29.19 -17.71 22.63
C VAL A 617 -29.04 -16.86 23.90
N ARG A 618 -27.98 -17.06 24.69
CA ARG A 618 -27.68 -16.20 25.85
C ARG A 618 -27.39 -14.75 25.44
N VAL A 619 -26.56 -14.55 24.42
CA VAL A 619 -26.27 -13.21 23.89
C VAL A 619 -27.52 -12.54 23.35
N GLN A 620 -28.35 -13.28 22.62
CA GLN A 620 -29.63 -12.79 22.12
C GLN A 620 -30.50 -12.20 23.23
N GLN A 621 -30.56 -12.84 24.40
CA GLN A 621 -31.33 -12.35 25.55
C GLN A 621 -30.80 -11.03 26.08
N MET A 622 -29.48 -10.84 26.08
CA MET A 622 -28.84 -9.60 26.50
C MET A 622 -29.08 -8.45 25.52
N CYS A 623 -29.31 -8.74 24.24
CA CYS A 623 -29.55 -7.73 23.21
C CYS A 623 -31.05 -7.38 23.03
N ASN A 624 -31.96 -8.14 23.64
CA ASN A 624 -33.40 -8.08 23.36
C ASN A 624 -34.13 -7.05 24.22
N GLU A 625 -33.89 -5.76 23.97
CA GLU A 625 -34.73 -4.68 24.48
C GLU A 625 -35.42 -3.94 23.30
N GLY A 626 -36.56 -3.30 23.53
CA GLY A 626 -37.42 -2.73 22.48
C GLY A 626 -36.87 -1.45 21.87
N TRP A 627 -35.84 -1.56 21.03
CA TRP A 627 -34.96 -0.44 20.67
C TRP A 627 -35.44 0.49 19.56
N GLY A 628 -36.56 0.21 18.90
CA GLY A 628 -37.10 1.05 17.82
C GLY A 628 -36.24 1.15 16.53
N VAL A 629 -35.05 0.53 16.51
CA VAL A 629 -34.15 0.49 15.35
C VAL A 629 -34.55 -0.61 14.34
N SER A 630 -34.25 -0.41 13.06
CA SER A 630 -34.48 -1.45 12.04
C SER A 630 -33.43 -2.57 12.07
N LYS A 631 -32.16 -2.23 12.36
CA LYS A 631 -31.02 -3.15 12.29
C LYS A 631 -30.16 -3.13 13.56
N VAL A 632 -29.64 -4.30 13.91
CA VAL A 632 -28.66 -4.49 14.97
C VAL A 632 -27.44 -5.21 14.40
N TYR A 633 -26.26 -4.61 14.50
CA TYR A 633 -24.98 -5.24 14.18
C TYR A 633 -24.40 -5.82 15.46
N LEU A 634 -24.23 -7.14 15.52
CA LEU A 634 -23.69 -7.84 16.67
C LEU A 634 -22.31 -8.37 16.34
N HIS A 635 -21.28 -7.78 16.92
CA HIS A 635 -19.89 -8.22 16.77
C HIS A 635 -19.58 -9.38 17.72
N LEU A 636 -19.22 -10.53 17.13
CA LEU A 636 -18.91 -11.79 17.83
C LEU A 636 -17.42 -12.11 17.87
N ASP A 637 -16.53 -11.15 17.57
CA ASP A 637 -15.07 -11.32 17.52
C ASP A 637 -14.50 -12.00 18.78
N GLU A 638 -14.87 -11.50 19.98
CA GLU A 638 -14.37 -12.06 21.24
C GLU A 638 -14.95 -13.44 21.54
N MET A 639 -16.20 -13.70 21.12
CA MET A 639 -16.78 -15.03 21.22
C MET A 639 -16.08 -16.01 20.29
N SER A 640 -15.70 -15.57 19.09
CA SER A 640 -14.91 -16.36 18.14
C SER A 640 -13.54 -16.71 18.71
N ALA A 641 -12.86 -15.75 19.35
CA ALA A 641 -11.62 -16.02 20.06
C ALA A 641 -11.83 -17.00 21.23
N TRP A 642 -12.92 -16.83 21.99
CA TRP A 642 -13.20 -17.68 23.14
C TRP A 642 -13.59 -19.12 22.76
N SER A 643 -14.37 -19.33 21.70
CA SER A 643 -14.71 -20.68 21.23
C SER A 643 -13.48 -21.46 20.77
N LYS A 644 -12.43 -20.76 20.34
CA LYS A 644 -11.13 -21.36 20.04
C LYS A 644 -10.31 -21.71 21.30
N ASP A 645 -10.38 -20.85 22.33
CA ASP A 645 -9.48 -20.91 23.49
C ASP A 645 -10.00 -21.80 24.64
N ALA A 646 -11.32 -22.00 24.76
CA ALA A 646 -11.92 -22.71 25.90
C ALA A 646 -11.44 -24.17 25.97
N ALA A 647 -11.03 -24.62 27.15
CA ALA A 647 -10.41 -25.95 27.32
C ALA A 647 -11.43 -27.07 27.58
N ASN A 648 -12.64 -26.73 28.02
CA ASN A 648 -13.75 -27.66 28.23
C ASN A 648 -15.10 -26.93 28.17
N GLU A 649 -16.17 -27.69 28.02
CA GLU A 649 -17.53 -27.18 27.86
C GLU A 649 -18.01 -26.40 29.11
N VAL A 650 -17.60 -26.85 30.30
CA VAL A 650 -17.96 -26.19 31.57
C VAL A 650 -17.33 -24.80 31.64
N GLU A 651 -16.06 -24.67 31.27
CA GLU A 651 -15.35 -23.39 31.19
C GLU A 651 -15.99 -22.47 30.15
N PHE A 652 -16.30 -23.01 28.96
CA PHE A 652 -16.95 -22.24 27.90
C PHE A 652 -18.30 -21.68 28.36
N ASN A 653 -19.15 -22.54 28.94
CA ASN A 653 -20.48 -22.18 29.43
C ASN A 653 -20.43 -21.29 30.68
N ALA A 654 -19.39 -21.37 31.50
CA ALA A 654 -19.21 -20.52 32.68
C ALA A 654 -18.73 -19.10 32.36
N ALA A 655 -18.35 -18.81 31.11
CA ALA A 655 -17.97 -17.47 30.72
C ALA A 655 -19.11 -16.48 30.98
N ASP A 656 -18.76 -15.37 31.62
CA ASP A 656 -19.65 -14.24 31.78
C ASP A 656 -19.53 -13.34 30.55
N MET A 657 -20.63 -12.72 30.15
CA MET A 657 -20.68 -11.89 28.96
C MET A 657 -21.22 -10.53 29.33
N SER A 658 -20.64 -9.50 28.74
CA SER A 658 -21.21 -8.16 28.77
C SER A 658 -21.37 -7.66 27.35
N VAL A 659 -22.35 -6.80 27.12
CA VAL A 659 -22.58 -6.22 25.79
C VAL A 659 -22.54 -4.72 25.92
N THR A 660 -21.67 -4.08 25.14
CA THR A 660 -21.64 -2.62 25.00
C THR A 660 -22.34 -2.23 23.71
N HIS A 661 -22.95 -1.04 23.66
CA HIS A 661 -23.65 -0.59 22.46
C HIS A 661 -23.33 0.84 22.07
N GLN A 662 -23.49 1.10 20.78
CA GLN A 662 -23.43 2.43 20.17
C GLN A 662 -24.54 2.56 19.13
N ASP A 663 -25.28 3.67 19.18
CA ASP A 663 -26.31 3.99 18.20
C ASP A 663 -25.71 4.81 17.05
N VAL A 664 -26.03 4.40 15.82
CA VAL A 664 -25.59 5.05 14.57
C VAL A 664 -26.79 5.14 13.62
N GLY A 665 -27.49 6.28 13.66
CA GLY A 665 -28.70 6.49 12.85
C GLY A 665 -29.84 5.54 13.26
N ASP A 666 -30.36 4.76 12.31
CA ASP A 666 -31.40 3.74 12.54
C ASP A 666 -30.81 2.33 12.77
N ALA A 667 -29.51 2.25 13.10
CA ALA A 667 -28.83 1.03 13.43
C ALA A 667 -28.19 1.11 14.83
N ARG A 668 -28.11 -0.04 15.49
CA ARG A 668 -27.39 -0.20 16.76
C ARG A 668 -26.26 -1.20 16.60
N ILE A 669 -25.08 -0.86 17.10
CA ILE A 669 -23.90 -1.73 17.08
C ILE A 669 -23.70 -2.25 18.50
N PHE A 670 -23.80 -3.56 18.68
CA PHE A 670 -23.42 -4.27 19.90
C PHE A 670 -22.04 -4.91 19.73
N ARG A 671 -21.21 -4.79 20.76
CA ARG A 671 -19.96 -5.53 20.88
C ARG A 671 -20.04 -6.44 22.10
N VAL A 672 -19.95 -7.74 21.86
CA VAL A 672 -19.92 -8.74 22.93
C VAL A 672 -18.52 -8.79 23.51
N GLN A 673 -18.42 -8.65 24.83
CA GLN A 673 -17.20 -8.86 25.59
C GLN A 673 -17.32 -10.14 26.40
N VAL A 674 -16.29 -10.97 26.35
CA VAL A 674 -16.25 -12.25 27.07
C VAL A 674 -15.33 -12.15 28.27
N ILE A 675 -15.92 -12.20 29.46
CA ILE A 675 -15.18 -12.27 30.72
C ILE A 675 -14.87 -13.74 30.99
N ARG A 676 -13.60 -14.09 30.78
CA ARG A 676 -13.11 -15.47 30.95
C ARG A 676 -13.16 -15.84 32.44
N PRO A 677 -13.64 -17.04 32.80
CA PRO A 677 -13.58 -17.51 34.19
C PRO A 677 -12.12 -17.46 34.68
N GLU A 678 -11.89 -17.02 35.93
CA GLU A 678 -10.56 -17.13 36.53
C GLU A 678 -10.14 -18.60 36.47
N ALA A 679 -9.07 -18.88 35.72
CA ALA A 679 -8.56 -20.24 35.61
C ALA A 679 -8.22 -20.72 37.02
N GLY A 680 -9.01 -21.65 37.56
CA GLY A 680 -8.63 -22.41 38.75
C GLY A 680 -7.21 -22.95 38.56
N PRO A 681 -6.42 -23.13 39.64
CA PRO A 681 -4.99 -23.38 39.56
C PRO A 681 -4.73 -24.50 38.56
N ARG A 682 -4.21 -24.11 37.39
CA ARG A 682 -3.95 -25.03 36.28
C ARG A 682 -3.01 -26.09 36.82
N SER A 683 -3.53 -27.30 37.03
CA SER A 683 -2.70 -28.51 36.96
C SER A 683 -2.00 -28.41 35.61
N ALA A 684 -0.71 -28.11 35.66
CA ALA A 684 0.13 -28.02 34.49
C ALA A 684 0.20 -29.41 33.84
N ARG A 685 -0.82 -29.77 33.06
CA ARG A 685 -0.61 -30.58 31.86
C ARG A 685 0.10 -29.67 30.88
N THR A 686 1.40 -29.57 31.08
CA THR A 686 2.32 -29.23 30.01
C THR A 686 1.96 -30.16 28.85
N THR A 687 1.58 -29.57 27.72
CA THR A 687 1.73 -30.16 26.39
C THR A 687 3.22 -30.36 26.14
N SER A 688 3.87 -31.24 26.90
CA SER A 688 5.28 -31.59 26.72
C SER A 688 5.47 -32.50 25.51
N GLY A 689 4.41 -33.10 24.96
CA GLY A 689 4.52 -33.98 23.79
C GLY A 689 5.01 -33.27 22.52
N SER A 690 4.51 -32.06 22.20
CA SER A 690 4.87 -31.37 20.96
C SER A 690 6.14 -30.53 21.10
N GLN A 691 6.38 -29.96 22.28
CA GLN A 691 7.56 -29.15 22.54
C GLN A 691 8.82 -30.01 22.75
N VAL A 692 8.70 -31.17 23.42
CA VAL A 692 9.80 -32.15 23.49
C VAL A 692 10.04 -32.78 22.14
N PHE A 693 9.00 -33.05 21.33
CA PHE A 693 9.20 -33.58 19.98
C PHE A 693 9.92 -32.57 19.06
N CYS A 694 9.57 -31.28 19.09
CA CYS A 694 10.29 -30.25 18.34
C CYS A 694 11.72 -30.01 18.86
N GLN A 695 11.93 -30.05 20.18
CA GLN A 695 13.28 -29.90 20.76
C GLN A 695 14.16 -31.12 20.48
N VAL A 696 13.62 -32.35 20.57
CA VAL A 696 14.34 -33.59 20.24
C VAL A 696 14.62 -33.67 18.75
N LEU A 697 13.65 -33.33 17.89
CA LEU A 697 13.85 -33.31 16.43
C LEU A 697 14.89 -32.25 16.04
N GLY A 698 14.85 -31.06 16.65
CA GLY A 698 15.85 -30.01 16.48
C GLY A 698 17.25 -30.46 16.93
N LEU A 699 17.34 -31.14 18.09
CA LEU A 699 18.60 -31.67 18.62
C LEU A 699 19.16 -32.81 17.74
N VAL A 700 18.29 -33.68 17.20
CA VAL A 700 18.67 -34.76 16.28
C VAL A 700 19.18 -34.19 14.95
N VAL A 701 18.51 -33.19 14.38
CA VAL A 701 18.98 -32.52 13.15
C VAL A 701 20.31 -31.82 13.40
N LEU A 702 20.48 -31.14 14.54
CA LEU A 702 21.75 -30.51 14.92
C LEU A 702 22.88 -31.54 15.12
N LEU A 703 22.60 -32.67 15.75
CA LEU A 703 23.57 -33.76 15.92
C LEU A 703 23.93 -34.39 14.56
N LEU A 704 22.96 -34.56 13.65
CA LEU A 704 23.23 -35.07 12.30
C LEU A 704 24.10 -34.10 11.49
N ILE A 705 23.85 -32.79 11.58
CA ILE A 705 24.69 -31.76 10.94
C ILE A 705 26.09 -31.77 11.58
N PHE A 706 26.18 -31.85 12.91
CA PHE A 706 27.45 -31.91 13.62
C PHE A 706 28.25 -33.16 13.25
N PHE A 707 27.67 -34.36 13.32
CA PHE A 707 28.35 -35.59 12.95
C PHE A 707 28.66 -35.68 11.46
N GLY A 708 27.79 -35.14 10.58
CA GLY A 708 28.06 -35.03 9.15
C GLY A 708 29.25 -34.11 8.86
N SER A 709 29.31 -32.96 9.52
CA SER A 709 30.44 -32.02 9.39
C SER A 709 31.73 -32.62 9.96
N LEU A 710 31.65 -33.27 11.13
CA LEU A 710 32.78 -33.91 11.80
C LEU A 710 33.33 -35.08 10.98
N ALA A 711 32.45 -35.95 10.46
CA ALA A 711 32.82 -37.04 9.56
C ALA A 711 33.42 -36.52 8.25
N GLY A 712 32.91 -35.40 7.71
CA GLY A 712 33.50 -34.72 6.57
C GLY A 712 34.92 -34.22 6.83
N THR A 713 35.15 -33.55 7.97
CA THR A 713 36.48 -33.08 8.37
C THR A 713 37.45 -34.21 8.72
N LEU A 714 37.00 -35.26 9.43
CA LEU A 714 37.82 -36.42 9.77
C LEU A 714 38.14 -37.26 8.52
N GLY A 715 37.17 -37.44 7.62
CA GLY A 715 37.38 -38.09 6.33
C GLY A 715 38.45 -37.36 5.49
N PHE A 716 38.48 -36.03 5.55
CA PHE A 716 39.51 -35.22 4.89
C PHE A 716 40.88 -35.32 5.56
N ALA A 717 40.93 -35.37 6.89
CA ALA A 717 42.18 -35.43 7.65
C ALA A 717 42.84 -36.81 7.57
N PHE A 718 42.05 -37.89 7.53
CA PHE A 718 42.55 -39.26 7.60
C PHE A 718 42.56 -40.00 6.26
N PHE A 719 41.71 -39.60 5.30
CA PHE A 719 41.58 -40.26 3.98
C PHE A 719 41.49 -39.26 2.80
N PRO A 720 42.50 -38.38 2.63
CA PRO A 720 42.46 -37.29 1.64
C PRO A 720 42.32 -37.79 0.19
N ASP A 721 42.87 -38.97 -0.13
CA ASP A 721 42.87 -39.51 -1.49
C ASP A 721 41.51 -40.11 -1.90
N THR A 722 40.66 -40.47 -0.94
CA THR A 722 39.34 -41.04 -1.19
C THR A 722 38.23 -40.00 -1.20
N ALA A 723 38.36 -38.93 -0.39
CA ALA A 723 37.33 -37.88 -0.26
C ALA A 723 37.38 -36.82 -1.39
N ARG A 724 38.57 -36.53 -1.93
CA ARG A 724 38.77 -35.48 -2.97
C ARG A 724 37.98 -35.71 -4.27
N PRO A 725 37.88 -36.92 -4.84
CA PRO A 725 37.13 -37.14 -6.07
C PRO A 725 35.61 -36.90 -5.91
N ALA A 726 35.02 -37.40 -4.81
CA ALA A 726 33.59 -37.29 -4.55
C ALA A 726 33.14 -35.83 -4.34
N LEU A 727 33.95 -35.02 -3.64
CA LEU A 727 33.65 -33.60 -3.43
C LEU A 727 33.80 -32.78 -4.72
N ARG A 728 34.77 -33.14 -5.57
CA ARG A 728 35.00 -32.48 -6.88
C ARG A 728 33.81 -32.67 -7.82
N ASP A 729 33.14 -33.82 -7.75
CA ASP A 729 31.94 -34.08 -8.55
C ASP A 729 30.68 -33.43 -7.96
N ALA A 730 30.54 -33.35 -6.62
CA ALA A 730 29.42 -32.66 -5.97
C ALA A 730 29.44 -31.14 -6.14
N THR A 731 30.64 -30.54 -6.25
CA THR A 731 30.82 -29.07 -6.35
C THR A 731 30.95 -28.56 -7.79
N LYS A 732 31.00 -29.46 -8.79
CA LYS A 732 31.07 -29.15 -10.23
C LYS A 732 30.01 -28.16 -10.75
N PRO A 733 28.74 -28.15 -10.28
CA PRO A 733 27.75 -27.19 -10.74
C PRO A 733 28.02 -25.75 -10.26
N TYR A 734 28.66 -25.60 -9.10
CA TYR A 734 28.82 -24.31 -8.42
C TYR A 734 30.17 -23.62 -8.72
N LEU A 735 31.20 -24.40 -9.08
CA LEU A 735 32.56 -23.88 -9.31
C LEU A 735 32.82 -23.43 -10.76
N ARG A 736 31.82 -23.42 -11.66
CA ARG A 736 32.00 -22.93 -13.04
C ARG A 736 32.08 -21.40 -13.17
N LEU A 737 31.80 -20.63 -12.12
CA LEU A 737 31.65 -19.17 -12.21
C LEU A 737 32.79 -18.34 -11.59
N SER A 738 33.77 -18.95 -10.94
CA SER A 738 34.83 -18.20 -10.27
C SER A 738 36.11 -19.03 -10.24
N GLY A 739 37.20 -18.54 -10.86
CA GLY A 739 38.51 -19.19 -10.96
C GLY A 739 39.26 -19.37 -9.63
N VAL A 740 38.56 -19.72 -8.57
CA VAL A 740 39.08 -19.93 -7.22
C VAL A 740 39.67 -21.35 -7.14
N PRO A 741 40.91 -21.52 -6.65
CA PRO A 741 41.49 -22.83 -6.42
C PRO A 741 40.60 -23.66 -5.48
N SER A 742 40.30 -24.92 -5.86
CA SER A 742 39.37 -25.79 -5.13
C SER A 742 39.72 -25.94 -3.64
N ASP A 743 41.01 -25.87 -3.29
CA ASP A 743 41.50 -25.95 -1.92
C ASP A 743 41.08 -24.75 -1.05
N LEU A 744 40.93 -23.56 -1.66
CA LEU A 744 40.49 -22.35 -0.97
C LEU A 744 38.96 -22.36 -0.79
N ALA A 745 38.22 -22.84 -1.79
CA ALA A 745 36.77 -22.97 -1.72
C ALA A 745 36.32 -23.94 -0.62
N VAL A 746 37.04 -25.06 -0.47
CA VAL A 746 36.75 -26.04 0.60
C VAL A 746 37.04 -25.47 1.99
N LYS A 747 38.15 -24.73 2.16
CA LYS A 747 38.47 -24.06 3.43
C LYS A 747 37.45 -22.96 3.77
N ALA A 748 37.01 -22.20 2.78
CA ALA A 748 35.97 -21.17 2.96
C ALA A 748 34.62 -21.80 3.36
N PHE A 749 34.24 -22.93 2.76
CA PHE A 749 33.02 -23.65 3.10
C PHE A 749 33.06 -24.21 4.53
N GLY A 750 34.21 -24.75 4.95
CA GLY A 750 34.43 -25.19 6.33
C GLY A 750 34.33 -24.05 7.35
N ALA A 751 34.93 -22.89 7.04
CA ALA A 751 34.85 -21.71 7.89
C ALA A 751 33.43 -21.14 7.98
N ALA A 752 32.71 -21.05 6.85
CA ALA A 752 31.33 -20.60 6.82
C ALA A 752 30.39 -21.51 7.64
N SER A 753 30.61 -22.82 7.57
CA SER A 753 29.83 -23.81 8.35
C SER A 753 30.08 -23.66 9.85
N ALA A 754 31.33 -23.42 10.27
CA ALA A 754 31.68 -23.18 11.67
C ALA A 754 31.08 -21.86 12.21
N VAL A 755 31.06 -20.81 11.40
CA VAL A 755 30.43 -19.52 11.75
C VAL A 755 28.91 -19.65 11.85
N ALA A 756 28.28 -20.34 10.90
CA ALA A 756 26.84 -20.60 10.93
C ALA A 756 26.45 -21.39 12.21
N PHE A 757 27.26 -22.38 12.60
CA PHE A 757 27.05 -23.14 13.83
C PHE A 757 27.18 -22.27 15.10
N LEU A 758 28.18 -21.39 15.16
CA LEU A 758 28.36 -20.43 16.27
C LEU A 758 27.20 -19.44 16.37
N LEU A 759 26.70 -18.92 15.23
CA LEU A 759 25.54 -18.04 15.20
C LEU A 759 24.26 -18.75 15.66
N LEU A 760 24.08 -20.01 15.28
CA LEU A 760 22.95 -20.84 15.75
C LEU A 760 23.01 -21.08 17.27
N LEU A 761 24.19 -21.36 17.83
CA LEU A 761 24.37 -21.49 19.28
C LEU A 761 24.07 -20.19 20.04
N LEU A 762 24.44 -19.04 19.46
CA LEU A 762 24.14 -17.73 20.02
C LEU A 762 22.64 -17.41 19.96
N LEU A 763 21.97 -17.77 18.87
CA LEU A 763 20.52 -17.59 18.71
C LEU A 763 19.72 -18.50 19.65
N CYS A 764 20.16 -19.74 19.85
CA CYS A 764 19.54 -20.64 20.85
C CYS A 764 19.69 -20.10 22.28
N ARG A 765 20.85 -19.51 22.63
CA ARG A 765 21.03 -18.85 23.93
C ARG A 765 20.21 -17.58 24.11
N ALA A 766 19.98 -16.82 23.03
CA ALA A 766 19.16 -15.61 23.08
C ALA A 766 17.66 -15.91 23.26
N ALA A 767 17.19 -17.04 22.73
CA ALA A 767 15.80 -17.48 22.88
C ALA A 767 15.44 -17.86 24.33
N ASP A 768 16.38 -18.37 25.12
CA ASP A 768 16.18 -18.67 26.55
C ASP A 768 16.12 -17.40 27.45
N CYS A 769 16.52 -16.23 26.94
CA CYS A 769 16.50 -14.97 27.70
C CYS A 769 15.28 -14.08 27.42
N LEU A 770 14.44 -14.40 26.43
CA LEU A 770 13.28 -13.58 26.05
C LEU A 770 11.93 -14.13 26.56
N GLY A 771 11.96 -15.08 27.49
CA GLY A 771 10.79 -15.57 28.21
C GLY A 771 10.71 -15.03 29.64
N CYS A 772 10.36 -13.75 29.80
CA CYS A 772 9.78 -13.16 31.02
C CYS A 772 8.79 -12.08 30.61
#